data_AF-A0A818MXI4-F1
#
_entry.id   AF-A0A818MXI4-F1
#
_cell.length_a   1.000
_cell.length_b   1.000
_cell.length_c   1.000
_cell.angle_alpha   90.00
_cell.angle_beta   90.00
_cell.angle_gamma   90.00
#
_symmetry.space_group_name_H-M   'P 1'
#
loop_
_entity.id
_entity.type
_entity.pdbx_description
1 polymer ?
#
loop_
_entity_poly.entity_id
_entity_poly.type
_entity_poly.pdbx_seq_one_letter_code
_entity_poly.pdbx_strand_id
1 'polypeptide(L)'
;MGDRLGSTSNSLLLNPVDTCNAYYSLSQDDNISLAPPSNVSTTVATNSTTNPTTSSTLCMFIDGRPIQQRYKLLTDGLMQVCRVPHARNIIEKIRFSRFLRRWEDHHLTLEHNDISSNTHEGYMDRPILYTSIEDICPWAKTKMIDSKYRFCIRIVTNECIYFFQVGTLYLRDQWFYSIQWKRNKLKFERTLRLANRPEILLKEMTHMIDFAMTIPIEDVEIHQFPLEIISEILQQQQFNLPRFVHENVIVSLAPLLEKNYPSPEILYLLINVHDIKTKKENFKSTFDDWRPQLGLLLQSIPFPDEALTHDRFIEIFKNVVKNLVDDSRCEIHQTVLGIREGKEGWLEMFCLGSIACDDDGEMFSLILSKLISCCCRKKRFLLSINKLLPALMLLALRENQSSLETLCAMLDLDAIENRDNKLQLISTLQSTSTGLKLYAKVCDRQIALRELQQKGGPKKLTLPSRSTDNDLAKLLSSGSFGNLECLSLAFTNVTSACAEQLIKLPALRYLNLWSTQFGDAGLELISEHLNRLQVLNLCETQVTDKGLNYLSCMKMLRKLNLNSTHLSPVTFEALKEKLPALQECDIRYTDACFSIEHNDDDISQMATDEIIRLQTNLNTIDNEIIDRILPEVSADNDDAELEVSAGVGGQEAMLFAKELFQMYTNYANFRKWSFEIVEYDKTDIGGLRQGKAFVNGLDVFKSLKYECGVHRVQRVPQTEKSGRIHTSTVMVAVLPQPKDIKIELPTRDLLAEPIRARGPGGQHVNKSESGCRLTHLPTGIVLERQDERFFNLNKNLAIKAMKNKLYQMQYDEQQERLFQTRKQQTGSGNRNEKIRTYNIPQNRITDERLSENVHNVSEFLDGTHYLHNMIEQLKQQDRLQRLIELTNKTSN
;
A
#
# COMPACT_ATOMS: atom_id res chain seq x y z
N MET A 1 -27.74 -68.26 -17.23
CA MET A 1 -28.54 -68.51 -16.01
C MET A 1 -27.64 -68.25 -14.82
N GLY A 2 -27.93 -67.45 -13.81
CA GLY A 2 -28.93 -66.44 -13.50
C GLY A 2 -28.31 -65.64 -12.34
N ASP A 3 -28.91 -64.50 -11.99
CA ASP A 3 -28.56 -63.61 -10.87
C ASP A 3 -27.36 -62.66 -11.07
N ARG A 4 -27.68 -61.38 -11.32
CA ARG A 4 -26.79 -60.24 -11.06
C ARG A 4 -27.31 -59.46 -9.87
N LEU A 5 -26.58 -59.59 -8.78
CA LEU A 5 -26.61 -58.71 -7.61
C LEU A 5 -26.26 -57.28 -8.01
N GLY A 6 -26.99 -56.33 -7.44
CA GLY A 6 -26.69 -54.91 -7.51
C GLY A 6 -25.55 -54.50 -6.57
N SER A 7 -24.90 -53.39 -6.89
CA SER A 7 -24.37 -52.46 -5.88
C SER A 7 -24.30 -51.05 -6.48
N THR A 8 -24.68 -50.11 -5.64
CA THR A 8 -24.86 -48.67 -5.86
C THR A 8 -23.61 -47.89 -5.48
N SER A 9 -23.15 -46.99 -6.34
CA SER A 9 -22.40 -45.78 -5.94
C SER A 9 -22.06 -44.92 -7.18
N ASN A 10 -22.92 -43.93 -7.50
CA ASN A 10 -22.60 -42.87 -8.48
C ASN A 10 -22.55 -41.52 -7.75
N SER A 11 -21.41 -41.24 -7.11
CA SER A 11 -20.98 -39.88 -6.77
C SER A 11 -20.04 -39.40 -7.88
N LEU A 12 -20.55 -38.61 -8.83
CA LEU A 12 -19.71 -37.89 -9.78
C LEU A 12 -19.07 -36.71 -9.04
N LEU A 13 -17.83 -36.89 -8.59
CA LEU A 13 -16.93 -35.79 -8.25
C LEU A 13 -16.65 -35.02 -9.53
N LEU A 14 -17.22 -33.81 -9.64
CA LEU A 14 -16.84 -32.84 -10.67
C LEU A 14 -15.44 -32.32 -10.33
N ASN A 15 -14.48 -32.57 -11.22
CA ASN A 15 -13.17 -31.92 -11.20
C ASN A 15 -13.35 -30.39 -11.30
N PRO A 16 -12.53 -29.58 -10.60
CA PRO A 16 -12.69 -28.14 -10.55
C PRO A 16 -12.05 -27.47 -11.76
N VAL A 17 -12.65 -27.62 -12.95
CA VAL A 17 -12.44 -26.75 -14.10
C VAL A 17 -13.77 -26.70 -14.82
N ASP A 18 -14.31 -25.50 -15.02
CA ASP A 18 -15.52 -25.14 -15.80
C ASP A 18 -16.67 -24.53 -14.98
N THR A 19 -16.40 -23.36 -14.40
CA THR A 19 -17.45 -22.34 -14.14
C THR A 19 -16.99 -21.00 -14.69
N CYS A 20 -16.97 -20.88 -16.01
CA CYS A 20 -16.93 -19.60 -16.73
C CYS A 20 -17.26 -19.86 -18.21
N ASN A 21 -18.51 -20.23 -18.48
CA ASN A 21 -19.04 -20.24 -19.85
C ASN A 21 -20.55 -20.02 -19.85
N ALA A 22 -20.92 -18.78 -20.16
CA ALA A 22 -22.29 -18.31 -20.34
C ALA A 22 -22.24 -17.24 -21.43
N TYR A 23 -22.76 -17.59 -22.60
CA TYR A 23 -22.70 -16.84 -23.86
C TYR A 23 -23.64 -15.63 -23.87
N TYR A 24 -23.16 -14.56 -24.53
CA TYR A 24 -23.97 -13.47 -25.05
C TYR A 24 -24.47 -13.83 -26.45
N SER A 25 -25.78 -13.73 -26.64
CA SER A 25 -26.41 -13.39 -27.92
C SER A 25 -27.32 -12.19 -27.67
N LEU A 26 -27.03 -11.05 -28.29
CA LEU A 26 -27.96 -9.94 -28.41
C LEU A 26 -28.13 -9.63 -29.90
N SER A 27 -29.39 -9.71 -30.30
CA SER A 27 -29.96 -9.35 -31.58
C SER A 27 -29.72 -7.89 -31.93
N GLN A 28 -29.37 -7.65 -33.18
CA GLN A 28 -29.50 -6.37 -33.87
C GLN A 28 -30.99 -6.05 -34.06
N ASP A 29 -31.39 -4.82 -33.72
CA ASP A 29 -32.09 -3.88 -34.62
C ASP A 29 -32.66 -2.72 -33.79
N ASP A 30 -32.11 -1.52 -33.98
CA ASP A 30 -32.88 -0.35 -34.42
C ASP A 30 -31.96 0.86 -34.64
N ASN A 31 -31.89 1.27 -35.90
CA ASN A 31 -31.40 2.58 -36.33
C ASN A 31 -32.38 3.67 -35.86
N ILE A 32 -31.88 4.74 -35.22
CA ILE A 32 -32.37 6.11 -35.44
C ILE A 32 -31.19 7.08 -35.23
N SER A 33 -30.90 7.83 -36.29
CA SER A 33 -30.09 9.05 -36.35
C SER A 33 -30.72 10.16 -35.50
N LEU A 34 -29.90 11.01 -34.83
CA LEU A 34 -30.06 12.48 -34.82
C LEU A 34 -28.97 13.19 -33.99
N ALA A 35 -28.68 14.42 -34.42
CA ALA A 35 -27.62 15.38 -34.11
C ALA A 35 -27.41 15.77 -32.61
N PRO A 36 -26.27 16.43 -32.26
CA PRO A 36 -25.95 16.84 -30.89
C PRO A 36 -26.65 18.16 -30.50
N PRO A 37 -26.93 18.38 -29.21
CA PRO A 37 -26.85 19.74 -28.70
C PRO A 37 -26.34 19.89 -27.25
N SER A 38 -25.47 20.90 -27.09
CA SER A 38 -25.45 21.95 -26.05
C SER A 38 -25.46 21.63 -24.55
N ASN A 39 -24.41 22.16 -23.89
CA ASN A 39 -24.38 22.86 -22.59
C ASN A 39 -25.71 22.97 -21.82
N VAL A 40 -25.77 22.37 -20.62
CA VAL A 40 -26.45 22.97 -19.45
C VAL A 40 -25.71 22.59 -18.17
N SER A 41 -25.37 23.62 -17.39
CA SER A 41 -24.83 23.60 -16.04
C SER A 41 -25.87 23.09 -15.03
N THR A 42 -25.47 22.26 -14.06
CA THR A 42 -26.16 22.25 -12.76
C THR A 42 -25.25 21.76 -11.64
N THR A 43 -25.13 22.61 -10.65
CA THR A 43 -24.43 22.49 -9.37
C THR A 43 -25.19 21.59 -8.39
N VAL A 44 -24.52 20.61 -7.76
CA VAL A 44 -24.82 20.20 -6.37
C VAL A 44 -23.52 19.76 -5.70
N ALA A 45 -23.27 20.37 -4.54
CA ALA A 45 -22.10 20.20 -3.70
C ALA A 45 -22.15 18.92 -2.87
N THR A 46 -21.02 18.23 -2.75
CA THR A 46 -20.75 17.26 -1.68
C THR A 46 -19.50 17.68 -0.93
N ASN A 47 -19.69 17.98 0.35
CA ASN A 47 -18.65 18.19 1.35
C ASN A 47 -18.20 16.82 1.87
N SER A 48 -16.91 16.51 1.78
CA SER A 48 -16.24 15.63 2.73
C SER A 48 -14.74 15.91 2.73
N THR A 49 -14.31 16.57 3.81
CA THR A 49 -12.92 16.84 4.18
C THR A 49 -12.38 15.65 4.97
N THR A 50 -11.36 14.98 4.44
CA THR A 50 -10.43 14.14 5.21
C THR A 50 -9.01 14.66 4.99
N ASN A 51 -8.31 14.95 6.09
CA ASN A 51 -6.88 15.28 6.08
C ASN A 51 -6.05 14.00 6.28
N PRO A 52 -4.79 13.97 5.79
CA PRO A 52 -3.98 12.76 5.64
C PRO A 52 -2.81 12.67 6.63
N THR A 53 -2.38 11.45 6.98
CA THR A 53 -1.01 11.01 7.36
C THR A 53 -1.05 9.48 7.48
N THR A 54 -0.13 8.62 7.03
CA THR A 54 1.24 8.75 6.49
C THR A 54 1.67 7.39 5.90
N SER A 55 2.68 7.44 5.01
CA SER A 55 3.36 6.32 4.33
C SER A 55 2.76 5.87 3.00
N SER A 56 2.93 6.71 1.99
CA SER A 56 3.09 6.24 0.62
C SER A 56 3.91 7.26 -0.18
N THR A 57 4.74 6.72 -1.06
CA THR A 57 5.24 7.30 -2.32
C THR A 57 5.12 8.81 -2.45
N LEU A 58 6.25 9.49 -2.57
CA LEU A 58 6.37 10.95 -2.74
C LEU A 58 5.72 11.41 -4.08
N CYS A 59 4.39 11.41 -4.16
CA CYS A 59 3.66 12.20 -5.15
C CYS A 59 3.74 13.66 -4.68
N MET A 60 4.37 14.52 -5.49
CA MET A 60 4.37 15.95 -5.21
C MET A 60 2.94 16.51 -5.28
N PHE A 61 2.56 17.35 -4.31
CA PHE A 61 1.28 18.07 -4.26
C PHE A 61 1.54 19.59 -4.35
N ILE A 62 0.72 20.31 -5.11
CA ILE A 62 0.59 21.78 -5.01
C ILE A 62 -0.85 22.08 -4.56
N ASP A 63 -1.01 22.86 -3.48
CA ASP A 63 -2.30 23.25 -2.88
C ASP A 63 -3.26 22.07 -2.59
N GLY A 64 -2.72 20.92 -2.14
CA GLY A 64 -3.53 19.77 -1.73
C GLY A 64 -4.24 19.04 -2.85
N ARG A 65 -3.86 19.26 -4.12
CA ARG A 65 -4.37 18.49 -5.27
C ARG A 65 -3.29 17.55 -5.83
N PRO A 66 -3.64 16.31 -6.19
CA PRO A 66 -2.73 15.44 -6.94
C PRO A 66 -2.41 16.11 -8.29
N ILE A 67 -1.14 16.09 -8.70
CA ILE A 67 -0.70 16.64 -9.99
C ILE A 67 -1.31 15.76 -11.10
N GLN A 68 -2.46 16.18 -11.63
CA GLN A 68 -3.04 15.60 -12.86
C GLN A 68 -2.43 16.20 -14.13
N GLN A 69 -1.62 17.26 -14.01
CA GLN A 69 -1.13 18.02 -15.16
C GLN A 69 0.33 17.66 -15.46
N ARG A 70 0.58 17.11 -16.66
CA ARG A 70 1.94 16.82 -17.16
C ARG A 70 2.50 18.02 -17.91
N TYR A 71 3.79 18.29 -17.70
CA TYR A 71 4.52 19.41 -18.31
C TYR A 71 5.49 18.89 -19.37
N LYS A 72 5.76 19.65 -20.44
CA LYS A 72 6.87 19.34 -21.36
C LYS A 72 8.19 19.85 -20.79
N LEU A 73 9.29 19.13 -21.01
CA LEU A 73 10.62 19.61 -20.62
C LEU A 73 10.95 20.86 -21.43
N LEU A 74 11.33 21.95 -20.75
CA LEU A 74 11.80 23.17 -21.41
C LEU A 74 13.32 23.15 -21.55
N THR A 75 13.80 23.58 -22.71
CA THR A 75 15.21 23.81 -23.01
C THR A 75 15.57 25.30 -22.96
N ASP A 76 14.63 26.16 -23.35
CA ASP A 76 14.85 27.60 -23.47
C ASP A 76 13.53 28.39 -23.45
N GLY A 77 13.63 29.70 -23.21
CA GLY A 77 12.51 30.62 -23.39
C GLY A 77 12.67 31.97 -22.68
N LEU A 78 11.70 32.87 -22.95
CA LEU A 78 11.68 34.23 -22.42
C LEU A 78 11.11 34.29 -20.99
N MET A 79 11.84 34.96 -20.09
CA MET A 79 11.46 35.14 -18.69
C MET A 79 11.91 36.51 -18.18
N GLN A 80 11.16 37.10 -17.25
CA GLN A 80 11.64 38.30 -16.57
C GLN A 80 12.47 37.90 -15.35
N VAL A 81 13.67 38.45 -15.22
CA VAL A 81 14.61 38.13 -14.14
C VAL A 81 14.82 39.33 -13.24
N CYS A 82 14.86 39.08 -11.94
CA CYS A 82 15.32 40.03 -10.93
C CYS A 82 16.40 39.36 -10.07
N ARG A 83 17.56 40.00 -9.93
CA ARG A 83 18.68 39.52 -9.11
C ARG A 83 18.83 40.36 -7.86
N VAL A 84 18.89 39.70 -6.72
CA VAL A 84 19.09 40.33 -5.41
C VAL A 84 20.44 39.85 -4.84
N PRO A 85 21.47 40.72 -4.75
CA PRO A 85 22.75 40.36 -4.14
C PRO A 85 22.57 40.04 -2.64
N HIS A 86 23.30 39.02 -2.16
CA HIS A 86 23.17 38.39 -0.85
C HIS A 86 22.78 39.34 0.31
N ALA A 87 21.68 39.03 1.01
CA ALA A 87 21.54 39.39 2.41
C ALA A 87 21.00 38.17 3.17
N ARG A 88 21.85 37.57 4.01
CA ARG A 88 21.44 36.53 4.96
C ARG A 88 20.33 36.99 5.94
N ASN A 89 19.93 38.27 5.90
CA ASN A 89 18.73 38.83 6.54
C ASN A 89 17.93 39.74 5.58
N ILE A 90 17.37 39.15 4.52
CA ILE A 90 16.59 39.89 3.51
C ILE A 90 15.15 40.19 3.97
N ILE A 91 14.57 39.40 4.88
CA ILE A 91 13.16 39.56 5.29
C ILE A 91 12.93 40.88 6.06
N GLU A 92 13.92 41.36 6.82
CA GLU A 92 13.85 42.68 7.47
C GLU A 92 14.13 43.85 6.51
N LYS A 93 14.91 43.65 5.45
CA LYS A 93 15.23 44.72 4.47
C LYS A 93 14.24 44.81 3.30
N ILE A 94 13.61 43.71 2.88
CA ILE A 94 12.64 43.69 1.77
C ILE A 94 11.28 44.26 2.17
N ARG A 95 10.89 44.20 3.45
CA ARG A 95 9.65 44.85 3.91
C ARG A 95 9.64 46.38 3.69
N PHE A 96 10.79 47.01 3.37
CA PHE A 96 10.90 48.48 3.26
C PHE A 96 11.69 49.03 2.05
N SER A 97 12.10 48.22 1.06
CA SER A 97 13.05 48.69 0.03
C SER A 97 12.47 48.77 -1.40
N ARG A 98 12.71 49.92 -2.07
CA ARG A 98 12.31 50.28 -3.44
C ARG A 98 12.93 49.40 -4.57
N PHE A 99 13.65 48.34 -4.22
CA PHE A 99 14.50 47.57 -5.14
C PHE A 99 13.79 46.46 -5.94
N LEU A 100 12.57 46.03 -5.58
CA LEU A 100 11.79 45.03 -6.36
C LEU A 100 11.06 45.63 -7.59
N ARG A 101 11.46 46.82 -8.05
CA ARG A 101 10.81 47.51 -9.19
C ARG A 101 11.47 47.26 -10.54
N ARG A 102 12.68 46.70 -10.61
CA ARG A 102 13.42 46.51 -11.86
C ARG A 102 13.51 45.03 -12.21
N TRP A 103 12.79 44.67 -13.27
CA TRP A 103 12.80 43.37 -13.92
C TRP A 103 13.43 43.55 -15.29
N GLU A 104 14.23 42.58 -15.72
CA GLU A 104 14.88 42.59 -17.02
C GLU A 104 14.43 41.35 -17.81
N ASP A 105 14.13 41.53 -19.09
CA ASP A 105 13.70 40.44 -19.96
C ASP A 105 14.94 39.66 -20.43
N HIS A 106 14.96 38.37 -20.11
CA HIS A 106 16.03 37.47 -20.49
C HIS A 106 15.49 36.29 -21.28
N HIS A 107 16.20 35.93 -22.35
CA HIS A 107 16.02 34.62 -22.97
C HIS A 107 16.94 33.64 -22.26
N LEU A 108 16.37 32.72 -21.48
CA LEU A 108 17.13 31.74 -20.70
C LEU A 108 17.24 30.43 -21.46
N THR A 109 18.38 29.75 -21.31
CA THR A 109 18.65 28.43 -21.86
C THR A 109 19.11 27.50 -20.73
N LEU A 110 18.51 26.32 -20.61
CA LEU A 110 18.89 25.27 -19.67
C LEU A 110 19.96 24.38 -20.30
N GLU A 111 21.21 24.80 -20.18
CA GLU A 111 22.38 24.06 -20.65
C GLU A 111 22.64 22.80 -19.82
N HIS A 112 23.65 22.02 -20.20
CA HIS A 112 24.01 20.79 -19.49
C HIS A 112 24.48 21.04 -18.04
N ASN A 113 25.26 22.11 -17.80
CA ASN A 113 25.86 22.39 -16.49
C ASN A 113 25.28 23.63 -15.77
N ASP A 114 24.57 24.49 -16.50
CA ASP A 114 24.15 25.79 -16.00
C ASP A 114 22.87 26.31 -16.65
N ILE A 115 22.36 27.42 -16.10
CA ILE A 115 21.29 28.23 -16.67
C ILE A 115 21.96 29.48 -17.22
N SER A 116 21.99 29.62 -18.54
CA SER A 116 22.59 30.75 -19.24
C SER A 116 21.52 31.70 -19.78
N SER A 117 21.90 32.94 -20.08
CA SER A 117 21.05 33.87 -20.81
C SER A 117 21.67 34.23 -22.14
N ASN A 118 20.88 34.18 -23.21
CA ASN A 118 21.28 34.65 -24.54
C ASN A 118 21.23 36.19 -24.65
N THR A 119 20.74 36.89 -23.62
CA THR A 119 20.78 38.35 -23.52
C THR A 119 22.14 38.76 -22.95
N HIS A 120 22.99 39.37 -23.77
CA HIS A 120 24.40 39.65 -23.45
C HIS A 120 24.64 40.73 -22.37
N GLU A 121 23.59 41.37 -21.85
CA GLU A 121 23.65 42.37 -20.78
C GLU A 121 22.49 42.16 -19.79
N GLY A 122 22.68 42.49 -18.51
CA GLY A 122 21.62 42.49 -17.49
C GLY A 122 21.91 41.63 -16.26
N TYR A 123 20.86 41.29 -15.50
CA TYR A 123 20.97 40.55 -14.23
C TYR A 123 21.51 39.11 -14.34
N MET A 124 21.55 38.55 -15.55
CA MET A 124 22.12 37.23 -15.89
C MET A 124 23.40 37.35 -16.74
N ASP A 125 24.30 38.27 -16.39
CA ASP A 125 25.60 38.45 -17.03
C ASP A 125 26.56 37.25 -16.85
N ARG A 126 26.28 36.40 -15.85
CA ARG A 126 26.99 35.14 -15.60
C ARG A 126 25.99 33.98 -15.52
N PRO A 127 26.32 32.81 -16.08
CA PRO A 127 25.46 31.64 -15.99
C PRO A 127 25.35 31.13 -14.55
N ILE A 128 24.16 30.64 -14.18
CA ILE A 128 23.93 30.03 -12.86
C ILE A 128 24.27 28.54 -12.95
N LEU A 129 25.40 28.15 -12.37
CA LEU A 129 25.79 26.73 -12.29
C LEU A 129 24.76 25.96 -11.44
N TYR A 130 24.28 24.80 -11.91
CA TYR A 130 23.34 23.97 -11.12
C TYR A 130 23.91 23.55 -9.76
N THR A 131 25.24 23.40 -9.68
CA THR A 131 25.96 23.07 -8.44
C THR A 131 25.99 24.20 -7.42
N SER A 132 25.76 25.44 -7.85
CA SER A 132 25.73 26.63 -6.98
C SER A 132 24.34 26.92 -6.41
N ILE A 133 23.31 26.18 -6.85
CA ILE A 133 21.93 26.35 -6.37
C ILE A 133 21.79 25.62 -5.02
N GLU A 134 21.55 26.37 -3.96
CA GLU A 134 21.26 25.86 -2.62
C GLU A 134 19.78 25.45 -2.52
N ASP A 135 18.88 26.36 -2.88
CA ASP A 135 17.42 26.19 -2.77
C ASP A 135 16.70 26.68 -4.05
N ILE A 136 15.61 25.99 -4.41
CA ILE A 136 14.72 26.39 -5.50
C ILE A 136 13.27 26.14 -5.07
N CYS A 137 12.41 27.14 -5.18
CA CYS A 137 11.00 27.00 -4.83
C CYS A 137 10.07 27.86 -5.70
N PRO A 138 8.85 27.37 -5.99
CA PRO A 138 7.81 28.20 -6.58
C PRO A 138 7.28 29.14 -5.50
N TRP A 139 7.17 30.44 -5.80
CA TRP A 139 6.66 31.41 -4.84
C TRP A 139 5.11 31.37 -4.81
N ALA A 140 4.52 31.00 -3.67
CA ALA A 140 3.08 30.74 -3.52
C ALA A 140 2.22 31.98 -3.18
N LYS A 141 0.92 31.93 -3.54
CA LYS A 141 -0.10 33.00 -3.42
C LYS A 141 -0.24 33.61 -2.03
N THR A 142 -0.04 32.83 -0.97
CA THR A 142 -0.24 33.22 0.44
C THR A 142 0.82 34.20 0.99
N LYS A 143 1.91 34.45 0.24
CA LYS A 143 2.99 35.37 0.65
C LYS A 143 2.95 36.74 -0.05
N MET A 144 1.90 37.06 -0.82
CA MET A 144 1.81 38.29 -1.59
C MET A 144 0.97 39.36 -0.88
N ILE A 145 1.59 40.53 -0.61
CA ILE A 145 0.90 41.77 -0.21
C ILE A 145 0.47 42.57 -1.46
N ASP A 146 1.01 42.26 -2.64
CA ASP A 146 0.77 43.02 -3.88
C ASP A 146 0.42 42.10 -5.07
N SER A 147 -0.60 42.49 -5.84
CA SER A 147 -1.14 41.74 -6.98
C SER A 147 -0.25 41.68 -8.22
N LYS A 148 0.84 42.46 -8.27
CA LYS A 148 1.71 42.64 -9.45
C LYS A 148 2.76 41.53 -9.70
N TYR A 149 3.07 40.68 -8.72
CA TYR A 149 4.19 39.73 -8.80
C TYR A 149 3.73 38.26 -8.88
N ARG A 150 2.73 37.97 -9.71
CA ARG A 150 2.16 36.62 -9.83
C ARG A 150 3.08 35.71 -10.64
N PHE A 151 3.27 34.48 -10.15
CA PHE A 151 3.95 33.35 -10.84
C PHE A 151 5.48 33.43 -10.95
N CYS A 152 6.18 33.59 -9.81
CA CYS A 152 7.64 33.61 -9.77
C CYS A 152 8.26 32.30 -9.23
N ILE A 153 9.46 31.98 -9.69
CA ILE A 153 10.36 30.95 -9.16
C ILE A 153 11.51 31.66 -8.44
N ARG A 154 11.83 31.22 -7.23
CA ARG A 154 13.00 31.71 -6.48
C ARG A 154 14.12 30.69 -6.54
N ILE A 155 15.29 31.13 -6.96
CA ILE A 155 16.53 30.34 -6.96
C ILE A 155 17.53 31.03 -6.02
N VAL A 156 18.02 30.30 -5.04
CA VAL A 156 19.00 30.78 -4.07
C VAL A 156 20.36 30.17 -4.41
N THR A 157 21.36 31.02 -4.61
CA THR A 157 22.75 30.60 -4.75
C THR A 157 23.60 31.16 -3.61
N ASN A 158 24.83 30.67 -3.48
CA ASN A 158 25.78 31.11 -2.45
C ASN A 158 26.07 32.63 -2.51
N GLU A 159 25.82 33.30 -3.64
CA GLU A 159 26.15 34.71 -3.86
C GLU A 159 24.92 35.62 -3.96
N CYS A 160 23.78 35.13 -4.47
CA CYS A 160 22.60 35.97 -4.70
C CYS A 160 21.30 35.15 -4.82
N ILE A 161 20.17 35.86 -4.81
CA ILE A 161 18.84 35.28 -5.03
C ILE A 161 18.32 35.77 -6.37
N TYR A 162 17.93 34.84 -7.23
CA TYR A 162 17.28 35.11 -8.50
C TYR A 162 15.78 34.86 -8.38
N PHE A 163 15.01 35.77 -8.98
CA PHE A 163 13.58 35.63 -9.18
C PHE A 163 13.29 35.56 -10.67
N PHE A 164 12.68 34.46 -11.11
CA PHE A 164 12.23 34.30 -12.49
C PHE A 164 10.72 34.42 -12.53
N GLN A 165 10.19 35.40 -13.27
CA GLN A 165 8.77 35.65 -13.45
C GLN A 165 8.33 35.27 -14.86
N VAL A 166 7.17 34.63 -14.94
CA VAL A 166 6.55 34.16 -16.20
C VAL A 166 5.07 34.52 -16.25
N GLY A 167 4.50 34.47 -17.46
CA GLY A 167 3.14 34.95 -17.70
C GLY A 167 2.02 34.11 -17.09
N THR A 168 2.26 32.83 -16.78
CA THR A 168 1.21 31.91 -16.31
C THR A 168 1.70 30.97 -15.21
N LEU A 169 0.76 30.46 -14.40
CA LEU A 169 1.01 29.43 -13.40
C LEU A 169 1.59 28.15 -14.04
N TYR A 170 1.04 27.75 -15.19
CA TYR A 170 1.50 26.57 -15.94
C TYR A 170 2.96 26.70 -16.35
N LEU A 171 3.36 27.84 -16.94
CA LEU A 171 4.74 28.08 -17.33
C LEU A 171 5.68 28.11 -16.12
N ARG A 172 5.24 28.66 -14.98
CA ARG A 172 6.05 28.69 -13.74
C ARG A 172 6.38 27.28 -13.29
N ASP A 173 5.37 26.42 -13.22
CA ASP A 173 5.54 25.04 -12.76
C ASP A 173 6.34 24.22 -13.78
N GLN A 174 6.10 24.43 -15.08
CA GLN A 174 6.87 23.83 -16.16
C GLN A 174 8.38 24.18 -16.06
N TRP A 175 8.72 25.45 -15.90
CA TRP A 175 10.10 25.89 -15.70
C TRP A 175 10.71 25.35 -14.41
N PHE A 176 9.95 25.37 -13.31
CA PHE A 176 10.40 24.86 -12.01
C PHE A 176 10.80 23.39 -12.09
N TYR A 177 9.93 22.53 -12.64
CA TYR A 177 10.24 21.11 -12.78
C TYR A 177 11.37 20.86 -13.79
N SER A 178 11.43 21.62 -14.90
CA SER A 178 12.53 21.49 -15.89
C SER A 178 13.90 21.79 -15.27
N ILE A 179 13.99 22.84 -14.44
CA ILE A 179 15.23 23.19 -13.71
C ILE A 179 15.56 22.13 -12.65
N GLN A 180 14.55 21.63 -11.92
CA GLN A 180 14.75 20.53 -10.96
C GLN A 180 15.26 19.26 -11.64
N TRP A 181 14.77 18.93 -12.82
CA TRP A 181 15.24 17.80 -13.61
C TRP A 181 16.72 17.96 -13.96
N LYS A 182 17.11 19.04 -14.64
CA LYS A 182 18.50 19.27 -15.07
C LYS A 182 19.49 19.28 -13.89
N ARG A 183 19.12 19.90 -12.76
CA ARG A 183 19.94 19.91 -11.52
C ARG A 183 20.16 18.50 -10.97
N ASN A 184 19.10 17.71 -10.84
CA ASN A 184 19.21 16.36 -10.29
C ASN A 184 19.88 15.39 -11.27
N LYS A 185 19.63 15.52 -12.58
CA LYS A 185 20.33 14.78 -13.65
C LYS A 185 21.85 14.88 -13.48
N LEU A 186 22.38 16.12 -13.40
CA LEU A 186 23.82 16.36 -13.20
C LEU A 186 24.34 15.80 -11.86
N LYS A 187 23.53 15.88 -10.80
CA LYS A 187 23.87 15.33 -9.48
C LYS A 187 23.99 13.79 -9.55
N PHE A 188 23.04 13.12 -10.18
CA PHE A 188 23.06 11.67 -10.34
C PHE A 188 24.24 11.22 -11.21
N GLU A 189 24.49 11.87 -12.36
CA GLU A 189 25.66 11.60 -13.22
C GLU A 189 26.97 11.64 -12.42
N ARG A 190 27.19 12.69 -11.62
CA ARG A 190 28.41 12.83 -10.81
C ARG A 190 28.48 11.81 -9.69
N THR A 191 27.39 11.59 -8.97
CA THR A 191 27.39 10.72 -7.79
C THR A 191 27.58 9.27 -8.19
N LEU A 192 26.88 8.82 -9.24
CA LEU A 192 26.96 7.45 -9.72
C LEU A 192 28.32 7.12 -10.36
N ARG A 193 28.91 8.06 -11.10
CA ARG A 193 30.27 7.88 -11.67
C ARG A 193 31.39 7.88 -10.62
N LEU A 194 31.17 8.50 -9.46
CA LEU A 194 32.15 8.54 -8.36
C LEU A 194 31.91 7.46 -7.28
N ALA A 195 30.78 6.74 -7.35
CA ALA A 195 30.40 5.75 -6.36
C ALA A 195 31.21 4.45 -6.50
N ASN A 196 32.14 4.22 -5.58
CA ASN A 196 32.96 3.00 -5.56
C ASN A 196 32.40 1.89 -4.65
N ARG A 197 31.33 2.16 -3.88
CA ARG A 197 30.70 1.18 -2.97
C ARG A 197 29.36 0.69 -3.51
N PRO A 198 29.10 -0.63 -3.55
CA PRO A 198 27.89 -1.21 -4.14
C PRO A 198 26.58 -0.75 -3.46
N GLU A 199 26.60 -0.55 -2.14
CA GLU A 199 25.44 -0.09 -1.37
C GLU A 199 25.03 1.35 -1.72
N ILE A 200 26.02 2.22 -1.92
CA ILE A 200 25.82 3.63 -2.28
C ILE A 200 25.34 3.71 -3.73
N LEU A 201 25.96 2.92 -4.61
CA LEU A 201 25.56 2.82 -6.00
C LEU A 201 24.09 2.41 -6.14
N LEU A 202 23.67 1.36 -5.42
CA LEU A 202 22.28 0.88 -5.42
C LEU A 202 21.32 1.96 -4.92
N LYS A 203 21.63 2.59 -3.79
CA LYS A 203 20.77 3.64 -3.20
C LYS A 203 20.57 4.82 -4.16
N GLU A 204 21.64 5.29 -4.79
CA GLU A 204 21.56 6.41 -5.74
C GLU A 204 20.88 6.02 -7.05
N MET A 205 21.04 4.77 -7.52
CA MET A 205 20.29 4.25 -8.68
C MET A 205 18.79 4.22 -8.40
N THR A 206 18.37 3.66 -7.25
CA THR A 206 16.95 3.62 -6.86
C THR A 206 16.39 5.04 -6.72
N HIS A 207 17.10 5.96 -6.06
CA HIS A 207 16.68 7.36 -5.96
C HIS A 207 16.52 8.05 -7.33
N MET A 208 17.43 7.77 -8.27
CA MET A 208 17.35 8.31 -9.64
C MET A 208 16.11 7.80 -10.37
N ILE A 209 15.82 6.49 -10.26
CA ILE A 209 14.65 5.89 -10.91
C ILE A 209 13.36 6.42 -10.28
N ASP A 210 13.28 6.48 -8.96
CA ASP A 210 12.13 7.04 -8.25
C ASP A 210 11.89 8.50 -8.63
N PHE A 211 12.95 9.31 -8.75
CA PHE A 211 12.84 10.70 -9.19
C PHE A 211 12.32 10.81 -10.63
N ALA A 212 12.82 9.98 -11.55
CA ALA A 212 12.35 9.94 -12.93
C ALA A 212 10.87 9.51 -13.05
N MET A 213 10.41 8.60 -12.19
CA MET A 213 9.02 8.14 -12.18
C MET A 213 8.04 9.11 -11.51
N THR A 214 8.52 9.99 -10.63
CA THR A 214 7.68 10.90 -9.82
C THR A 214 7.64 12.33 -10.35
N ILE A 215 8.62 12.75 -11.17
CA ILE A 215 8.65 14.10 -11.71
C ILE A 215 7.51 14.32 -12.72
N PRO A 216 6.74 15.42 -12.63
CA PRO A 216 5.56 15.65 -13.48
C PRO A 216 5.90 16.17 -14.89
N ILE A 217 6.96 15.64 -15.51
CA ILE A 217 7.37 16.02 -16.87
C ILE A 217 7.18 14.84 -17.82
N GLU A 218 6.62 15.10 -18.99
CA GLU A 218 6.38 14.14 -20.06
C GLU A 218 7.39 14.36 -21.19
N ASP A 219 8.55 13.73 -21.03
CA ASP A 219 9.62 13.72 -22.02
C ASP A 219 10.27 12.33 -22.09
N VAL A 220 10.72 11.93 -23.28
CA VAL A 220 11.40 10.65 -23.50
C VAL A 220 12.75 10.65 -22.79
N GLU A 221 13.44 11.79 -22.73
CA GLU A 221 14.75 11.94 -22.09
C GLU A 221 14.72 11.53 -20.59
N ILE A 222 13.57 11.71 -19.92
CA ILE A 222 13.43 11.44 -18.49
C ILE A 222 13.50 9.95 -18.16
N HIS A 223 12.87 9.13 -19.00
CA HIS A 223 12.82 7.70 -18.79
C HIS A 223 14.02 6.99 -19.42
N GLN A 224 14.61 7.59 -20.45
CA GLN A 224 15.79 7.05 -21.13
C GLN A 224 17.08 7.27 -20.33
N PHE A 225 17.22 8.42 -19.66
CA PHE A 225 18.43 8.77 -18.92
C PHE A 225 18.86 7.74 -17.84
N PRO A 226 17.96 7.25 -16.96
CA PRO A 226 18.32 6.21 -16.00
C PRO A 226 18.84 4.93 -16.66
N LEU A 227 18.25 4.54 -17.80
CA LEU A 227 18.65 3.35 -18.54
C LEU A 227 20.05 3.52 -19.15
N GLU A 228 20.34 4.68 -19.74
CA GLU A 228 21.66 4.98 -20.33
C GLU A 228 22.78 4.96 -19.29
N ILE A 229 22.57 5.63 -18.14
CA ILE A 229 23.57 5.65 -17.08
C ILE A 229 23.81 4.26 -16.50
N ILE A 230 22.74 3.51 -16.23
CA ILE A 230 22.88 2.16 -15.68
C ILE A 230 23.60 1.26 -16.69
N SER A 231 23.31 1.40 -17.98
CA SER A 231 24.03 0.71 -19.05
C SER A 231 25.52 1.05 -19.04
N GLU A 232 25.87 2.33 -18.95
CA GLU A 232 27.27 2.80 -18.91
C GLU A 232 28.01 2.22 -17.70
N ILE A 233 27.37 2.19 -16.53
CA ILE A 233 27.96 1.64 -15.29
C ILE A 233 28.17 0.14 -15.40
N LEU A 234 27.19 -0.59 -15.94
CA LEU A 234 27.29 -2.05 -16.16
C LEU A 234 28.43 -2.37 -17.14
N GLN A 235 28.62 -1.55 -18.16
CA GLN A 235 29.70 -1.69 -19.13
C GLN A 235 31.08 -1.43 -18.50
N GLN A 236 31.20 -0.42 -17.64
CA GLN A 236 32.45 -0.05 -16.96
C GLN A 236 32.87 -1.05 -15.86
N GLN A 237 31.91 -1.67 -15.16
CA GLN A 237 32.16 -2.53 -13.99
C GLN A 237 32.36 -4.02 -14.33
N GLN A 238 32.42 -4.41 -15.62
CA GLN A 238 32.58 -5.82 -16.08
C GLN A 238 31.77 -6.84 -15.26
N PHE A 239 30.48 -6.57 -15.01
CA PHE A 239 29.55 -7.51 -14.35
C PHE A 239 29.96 -8.03 -12.95
N ASN A 240 30.89 -7.39 -12.25
CA ASN A 240 31.37 -7.80 -10.93
C ASN A 240 30.61 -7.15 -9.75
N LEU A 241 29.32 -6.84 -9.93
CA LEU A 241 28.48 -6.35 -8.85
C LEU A 241 28.04 -7.52 -7.94
N PRO A 242 27.91 -7.31 -6.61
CA PRO A 242 27.37 -8.33 -5.72
C PRO A 242 25.95 -8.75 -6.11
N ARG A 243 25.61 -10.02 -5.91
CA ARG A 243 24.29 -10.60 -6.28
C ARG A 243 23.10 -9.82 -5.74
N PHE A 244 23.14 -9.38 -4.48
CA PHE A 244 22.05 -8.62 -3.87
C PHE A 244 21.81 -7.27 -4.58
N VAL A 245 22.86 -6.68 -5.19
CA VAL A 245 22.73 -5.45 -5.98
C VAL A 245 22.02 -5.75 -7.29
N HIS A 246 22.32 -6.88 -7.94
CA HIS A 246 21.64 -7.27 -9.18
C HIS A 246 20.14 -7.39 -8.97
N GLU A 247 19.73 -8.12 -7.93
CA GLU A 247 18.30 -8.36 -7.61
C GLU A 247 17.56 -7.04 -7.33
N ASN A 248 18.15 -6.13 -6.54
CA ASN A 248 17.51 -4.85 -6.23
C ASN A 248 17.50 -3.84 -7.39
N VAL A 249 18.53 -3.83 -8.24
CA VAL A 249 18.55 -3.00 -9.46
C VAL A 249 17.45 -3.45 -10.41
N ILE A 250 17.27 -4.77 -10.57
CA ILE A 250 16.23 -5.36 -11.41
C ILE A 250 14.83 -4.96 -10.94
N VAL A 251 14.56 -5.06 -9.63
CA VAL A 251 13.28 -4.61 -9.05
C VAL A 251 13.07 -3.11 -9.26
N SER A 252 14.12 -2.32 -9.05
CA SER A 252 14.05 -0.86 -9.22
C SER A 252 13.81 -0.45 -10.69
N LEU A 253 14.34 -1.19 -11.66
CA LEU A 253 14.20 -0.91 -13.09
C LEU A 253 12.81 -1.27 -13.66
N ALA A 254 12.04 -2.11 -12.97
CA ALA A 254 10.76 -2.62 -13.45
C ALA A 254 9.80 -1.54 -14.00
N PRO A 255 9.58 -0.41 -13.29
CA PRO A 255 8.65 0.61 -13.76
C PRO A 255 9.13 1.33 -15.04
N LEU A 256 10.44 1.44 -15.25
CA LEU A 256 11.02 2.08 -16.44
C LEU A 256 10.97 1.18 -17.67
N LEU A 257 11.27 -0.10 -17.48
CA LEU A 257 11.25 -1.10 -18.55
C LEU A 257 9.82 -1.42 -19.03
N GLU A 258 8.80 -1.01 -18.27
CA GLU A 258 7.41 -1.13 -18.70
C GLU A 258 7.16 -0.35 -20.02
N LYS A 259 7.82 0.79 -20.23
CA LYS A 259 7.54 1.66 -21.39
C LYS A 259 8.73 1.87 -22.32
N ASN A 260 9.90 1.34 -22.00
CA ASN A 260 11.15 1.58 -22.72
C ASN A 260 11.88 0.27 -23.04
N TYR A 261 12.71 0.28 -24.07
CA TYR A 261 13.54 -0.87 -24.46
C TYR A 261 14.79 -0.94 -23.57
N PRO A 262 15.15 -2.11 -23.02
CA PRO A 262 16.41 -2.28 -22.29
C PRO A 262 17.60 -2.21 -23.24
N SER A 263 18.73 -1.69 -22.75
CA SER A 263 20.01 -1.79 -23.46
C SER A 263 20.55 -3.23 -23.43
N PRO A 264 21.48 -3.61 -24.33
CA PRO A 264 22.12 -4.93 -24.32
C PRO A 264 22.76 -5.30 -22.97
N GLU A 265 23.31 -4.33 -22.24
CA GLU A 265 23.93 -4.54 -20.93
C GLU A 265 22.88 -4.82 -19.84
N ILE A 266 21.76 -4.08 -19.83
CA ILE A 266 20.64 -4.33 -18.92
C ILE A 266 20.01 -5.68 -19.23
N LEU A 267 19.92 -6.01 -20.51
CA LEU A 267 19.40 -7.28 -20.99
C LEU A 267 20.29 -8.46 -20.54
N TYR A 268 21.61 -8.29 -20.63
CA TYR A 268 22.57 -9.26 -20.10
C TYR A 268 22.47 -9.39 -18.58
N LEU A 269 22.26 -8.29 -17.85
CA LEU A 269 22.03 -8.32 -16.40
C LEU A 269 20.79 -9.15 -16.04
N LEU A 270 19.66 -8.91 -16.71
CA LEU A 270 18.39 -9.61 -16.48
C LEU A 270 18.51 -11.12 -16.68
N ILE A 271 19.35 -11.54 -17.62
CA ILE A 271 19.54 -12.94 -17.99
C ILE A 271 20.57 -13.66 -17.11
N ASN A 272 21.69 -13.01 -16.76
CA ASN A 272 22.79 -13.66 -16.03
C ASN A 272 22.56 -13.83 -14.52
N VAL A 273 21.47 -13.28 -13.96
CA VAL A 273 21.05 -13.63 -12.59
C VAL A 273 20.79 -15.14 -12.44
N HIS A 274 20.52 -15.84 -13.54
CA HIS A 274 20.27 -17.28 -13.56
C HIS A 274 21.55 -18.16 -13.51
N ASP A 275 22.64 -17.78 -14.21
CA ASP A 275 23.85 -18.64 -14.34
C ASP A 275 24.62 -18.83 -13.02
N ILE A 276 24.29 -18.04 -11.99
CA ILE A 276 24.94 -18.07 -10.67
C ILE A 276 24.43 -19.22 -9.77
N LYS A 277 23.23 -19.78 -10.02
CA LYS A 277 22.69 -20.91 -9.22
C LYS A 277 22.85 -22.28 -9.86
N THR A 278 23.00 -22.38 -11.17
CA THR A 278 23.19 -23.67 -11.87
C THR A 278 24.59 -24.25 -11.68
N LYS A 279 25.61 -23.43 -11.40
CA LYS A 279 26.99 -23.88 -11.13
C LYS A 279 27.30 -24.30 -9.68
N LYS A 280 26.36 -24.16 -8.75
CA LYS A 280 26.50 -24.71 -7.39
C LYS A 280 25.20 -25.39 -6.96
N GLU A 281 25.18 -26.70 -7.15
CA GLU A 281 24.26 -27.59 -6.47
C GLU A 281 24.29 -27.33 -4.95
N ASN A 282 23.12 -27.46 -4.33
CA ASN A 282 22.86 -27.42 -2.89
C ASN A 282 22.82 -26.03 -2.24
N PHE A 283 21.69 -25.33 -2.36
CA PHE A 283 21.11 -24.57 -1.24
C PHE A 283 19.57 -24.49 -1.36
N LYS A 284 18.90 -25.46 -0.72
CA LYS A 284 17.53 -25.29 -0.20
C LYS A 284 17.64 -24.45 1.07
N SER A 285 17.59 -23.13 0.98
CA SER A 285 17.44 -22.28 2.17
C SER A 285 16.88 -20.89 1.83
N THR A 286 15.67 -20.62 2.34
CA THR A 286 15.28 -19.38 3.03
C THR A 286 15.64 -18.03 2.38
N PHE A 287 15.29 -17.82 1.12
CA PHE A 287 15.17 -16.47 0.54
C PHE A 287 13.98 -16.46 -0.41
N ASP A 288 13.28 -15.33 -0.48
CA ASP A 288 12.11 -15.09 -1.32
C ASP A 288 12.29 -15.69 -2.71
N ASP A 289 11.35 -16.54 -3.10
CA ASP A 289 11.37 -17.17 -4.41
C ASP A 289 11.18 -16.09 -5.48
N TRP A 290 12.25 -15.80 -6.23
CA TRP A 290 12.31 -14.69 -7.19
C TRP A 290 11.55 -14.96 -8.50
N ARG A 291 11.17 -16.21 -8.77
CA ARG A 291 10.59 -16.63 -10.06
C ARG A 291 9.30 -15.86 -10.43
N PRO A 292 8.34 -15.63 -9.51
CA PRO A 292 7.19 -14.78 -9.78
C PRO A 292 7.56 -13.32 -10.13
N GLN A 293 8.53 -12.73 -9.43
CA GLN A 293 8.94 -11.34 -9.64
C GLN A 293 9.72 -11.18 -10.95
N LEU A 294 10.64 -12.10 -11.27
CA LEU A 294 11.34 -12.07 -12.56
C LEU A 294 10.38 -12.38 -13.70
N GLY A 295 9.46 -13.33 -13.53
CA GLY A 295 8.43 -13.62 -14.51
C GLY A 295 7.58 -12.39 -14.82
N LEU A 296 7.07 -11.72 -13.78
CA LEU A 296 6.28 -10.49 -13.92
C LEU A 296 7.08 -9.35 -14.59
N LEU A 297 8.37 -9.24 -14.26
CA LEU A 297 9.24 -8.26 -14.90
C LEU A 297 9.41 -8.56 -16.39
N LEU A 298 9.83 -9.77 -16.75
CA LEU A 298 10.11 -10.16 -18.13
C LEU A 298 8.86 -10.14 -19.02
N GLN A 299 7.68 -10.31 -18.42
CA GLN A 299 6.39 -10.20 -19.11
C GLN A 299 6.10 -8.78 -19.61
N SER A 300 6.75 -7.78 -19.00
CA SER A 300 6.54 -6.36 -19.28
C SER A 300 7.53 -5.77 -20.31
N ILE A 301 8.56 -6.52 -20.71
CA ILE A 301 9.69 -6.01 -21.48
C ILE A 301 9.54 -6.39 -22.97
N PRO A 302 9.43 -5.41 -23.89
CA PRO A 302 9.61 -5.68 -25.31
C PRO A 302 11.12 -5.84 -25.62
N PHE A 303 11.51 -6.92 -26.26
CA PHE A 303 12.90 -7.11 -26.72
C PHE A 303 13.10 -6.46 -28.09
N PRO A 304 14.25 -5.80 -28.33
CA PRO A 304 14.59 -5.29 -29.66
C PRO A 304 14.92 -6.43 -30.63
N ASP A 305 14.66 -6.24 -31.93
CA ASP A 305 14.89 -7.26 -32.96
C ASP A 305 16.36 -7.69 -33.03
N GLU A 306 17.29 -6.78 -32.73
CA GLU A 306 18.72 -7.08 -32.66
C GLU A 306 19.07 -8.05 -31.52
N ALA A 307 18.31 -8.04 -30.42
CA ALA A 307 18.48 -9.03 -29.36
C ALA A 307 17.87 -10.38 -29.77
N LEU A 308 16.70 -10.36 -30.41
CA LEU A 308 16.01 -11.57 -30.84
C LEU A 308 16.75 -12.34 -31.94
N THR A 309 17.64 -11.68 -32.68
CA THR A 309 18.52 -12.30 -33.69
C THR A 309 19.84 -12.83 -33.13
N HIS A 310 20.14 -12.62 -31.83
CA HIS A 310 21.39 -13.03 -31.23
C HIS A 310 21.29 -14.45 -30.61
N ASP A 311 21.89 -15.46 -31.25
CA ASP A 311 21.78 -16.88 -30.86
C ASP A 311 22.01 -17.15 -29.36
N ARG A 312 23.13 -16.65 -28.81
CA ARG A 312 23.47 -16.85 -27.39
C ARG A 312 22.44 -16.24 -26.43
N PHE A 313 21.83 -15.12 -26.82
CA PHE A 313 20.80 -14.48 -26.01
C PHE A 313 19.54 -15.35 -26.00
N ILE A 314 19.09 -15.81 -27.17
CA ILE A 314 17.93 -16.68 -27.33
C ILE A 314 18.13 -18.00 -26.57
N GLU A 315 19.30 -18.63 -26.64
CA GLU A 315 19.59 -19.88 -25.94
C GLU A 315 19.44 -19.74 -24.41
N ILE A 316 20.02 -18.68 -23.82
CA ILE A 316 19.92 -18.47 -22.37
C ILE A 316 18.49 -18.06 -21.99
N PHE A 317 17.85 -17.22 -22.79
CA PHE A 317 16.49 -16.76 -22.52
C PHE A 317 15.46 -17.89 -22.61
N LYS A 318 15.59 -18.81 -23.58
CA LYS A 318 14.77 -20.02 -23.68
C LYS A 318 14.84 -20.87 -22.42
N ASN A 319 16.01 -21.02 -21.81
CA ASN A 319 16.18 -21.74 -20.55
C ASN A 319 15.43 -21.05 -19.39
N VAL A 320 15.46 -19.71 -19.33
CA VAL A 320 14.70 -18.96 -18.31
C VAL A 320 13.20 -19.19 -18.48
N VAL A 321 12.68 -19.06 -19.70
CA VAL A 321 11.25 -19.27 -19.99
C VAL A 321 10.83 -20.71 -19.69
N LYS A 322 11.64 -21.70 -20.09
CA LYS A 322 11.38 -23.12 -19.79
C LYS A 322 11.23 -23.38 -18.30
N ASN A 323 12.10 -22.80 -17.46
CA ASN A 323 12.04 -22.96 -16.02
C ASN A 323 10.79 -22.34 -15.38
N LEU A 324 10.26 -21.25 -15.95
CA LEU A 324 9.00 -20.64 -15.50
C LEU A 324 7.79 -21.49 -15.91
N VAL A 325 7.85 -22.07 -17.10
CA VAL A 325 6.81 -22.93 -17.69
C VAL A 325 6.73 -24.31 -17.01
N ASP A 326 7.83 -24.82 -16.47
CA ASP A 326 7.89 -26.09 -15.74
C ASP A 326 7.59 -25.98 -14.23
N ASP A 327 7.32 -24.78 -13.70
CA ASP A 327 6.95 -24.61 -12.29
C ASP A 327 5.58 -25.24 -11.99
N SER A 328 5.41 -25.78 -10.78
CA SER A 328 4.15 -26.44 -10.39
C SER A 328 3.05 -25.47 -9.96
N ARG A 329 3.38 -24.19 -9.73
CA ARG A 329 2.43 -23.18 -9.23
C ARG A 329 1.73 -22.42 -10.34
N CYS A 330 0.40 -22.34 -10.25
CA CYS A 330 -0.42 -21.60 -11.21
C CYS A 330 -0.14 -20.09 -11.27
N GLU A 331 0.36 -19.51 -10.17
CA GLU A 331 0.70 -18.08 -10.07
C GLU A 331 1.84 -17.70 -11.02
N ILE A 332 2.81 -18.59 -11.23
CA ILE A 332 3.94 -18.37 -12.15
C ILE A 332 3.49 -18.54 -13.60
N HIS A 333 2.58 -19.47 -13.89
CA HIS A 333 2.02 -19.59 -15.23
C HIS A 333 1.27 -18.32 -15.70
N GLN A 334 0.76 -17.50 -14.78
CA GLN A 334 0.19 -16.20 -15.15
C GLN A 334 1.24 -15.24 -15.69
N THR A 335 2.51 -15.36 -15.29
CA THR A 335 3.60 -14.51 -15.80
C THR A 335 4.01 -14.88 -17.23
N VAL A 336 3.64 -16.07 -17.69
CA VAL A 336 3.91 -16.57 -19.06
C VAL A 336 2.93 -15.97 -20.09
N LEU A 337 1.76 -15.51 -19.65
CA LEU A 337 0.74 -14.92 -20.52
C LEU A 337 1.13 -13.50 -20.97
N GLY A 338 0.59 -12.99 -22.08
CA GLY A 338 0.73 -11.56 -22.39
C GLY A 338 -0.18 -10.73 -21.46
N ILE A 339 0.37 -9.74 -20.74
CA ILE A 339 -0.44 -8.80 -19.91
C ILE A 339 -1.02 -7.65 -20.74
N ARG A 340 -0.35 -7.25 -21.83
CA ARG A 340 -0.70 -6.03 -22.56
C ARG A 340 -1.49 -6.32 -23.83
N GLU A 341 -2.59 -5.60 -23.99
CA GLU A 341 -3.26 -5.51 -25.29
C GLU A 341 -2.32 -4.83 -26.30
N GLY A 342 -2.07 -5.49 -27.44
CA GLY A 342 -1.30 -4.93 -28.56
C GLY A 342 0.22 -5.16 -28.54
N LYS A 343 0.81 -5.86 -27.56
CA LYS A 343 2.22 -6.28 -27.59
C LYS A 343 2.38 -7.80 -27.61
N GLU A 344 3.43 -8.29 -28.27
CA GLU A 344 3.78 -9.70 -28.34
C GLU A 344 4.34 -10.20 -27.00
N GLY A 345 3.79 -11.28 -26.46
CA GLY A 345 4.29 -11.95 -25.26
C GLY A 345 5.20 -13.13 -25.61
N TRP A 346 5.53 -13.96 -24.62
CA TRP A 346 6.45 -15.09 -24.83
C TRP A 346 5.90 -16.12 -25.82
N LEU A 347 4.59 -16.28 -25.86
CA LEU A 347 3.92 -17.19 -26.80
C LEU A 347 4.05 -16.69 -28.25
N GLU A 348 3.87 -15.39 -28.51
CA GLU A 348 4.07 -14.81 -29.84
C GLU A 348 5.55 -14.85 -30.28
N MET A 349 6.47 -14.61 -29.33
CA MET A 349 7.90 -14.60 -29.59
C MET A 349 8.45 -15.97 -30.02
N PHE A 350 8.01 -17.08 -29.41
CA PHE A 350 8.44 -18.42 -29.83
C PHE A 350 7.52 -19.07 -30.86
N CYS A 351 6.50 -18.35 -31.36
CA CYS A 351 5.60 -18.84 -32.38
C CYS A 351 6.34 -19.09 -33.71
N LEU A 352 5.87 -20.08 -34.47
CA LEU A 352 6.36 -20.34 -35.83
C LEU A 352 6.31 -19.06 -36.69
N GLY A 353 7.44 -18.72 -37.30
CA GLY A 353 7.59 -17.53 -38.15
C GLY A 353 8.07 -16.27 -37.41
N SER A 354 8.22 -16.33 -36.09
CA SER A 354 8.85 -15.26 -35.31
C SER A 354 10.38 -15.31 -35.39
N ILE A 355 11.02 -14.14 -35.22
CA ILE A 355 12.48 -13.95 -35.29
C ILE A 355 13.20 -14.83 -34.26
N ALA A 356 12.59 -15.05 -33.09
CA ALA A 356 13.18 -15.81 -31.99
C ALA A 356 12.90 -17.33 -32.05
N CYS A 357 12.18 -17.82 -33.06
CA CYS A 357 11.82 -19.22 -33.21
C CYS A 357 12.91 -19.99 -33.99
N ASP A 358 13.92 -20.49 -33.29
CA ASP A 358 14.99 -21.33 -33.87
C ASP A 358 14.75 -22.85 -33.75
N ASP A 359 13.63 -23.29 -33.16
CA ASP A 359 13.37 -24.68 -32.72
C ASP A 359 12.10 -25.30 -33.32
N ASP A 360 11.69 -24.85 -34.51
CA ASP A 360 10.50 -25.38 -35.20
C ASP A 360 9.19 -25.31 -34.37
N GLY A 361 9.14 -24.44 -33.35
CA GLY A 361 7.97 -24.24 -32.48
C GLY A 361 7.87 -25.19 -31.28
N GLU A 362 8.95 -25.88 -30.91
CA GLU A 362 8.98 -26.76 -29.73
C GLU A 362 8.70 -25.99 -28.42
N MET A 363 9.38 -24.86 -28.19
CA MET A 363 9.13 -24.01 -27.02
C MET A 363 7.70 -23.46 -26.98
N PHE A 364 7.15 -23.08 -28.14
CA PHE A 364 5.76 -22.67 -28.26
C PHE A 364 4.79 -23.78 -27.83
N SER A 365 5.02 -25.01 -28.30
CA SER A 365 4.24 -26.19 -27.93
C SER A 365 4.31 -26.50 -26.43
N LEU A 366 5.47 -26.33 -25.79
CA LEU A 366 5.66 -26.54 -24.36
C LEU A 366 4.87 -25.51 -23.53
N ILE A 367 5.00 -24.23 -23.86
CA ILE A 367 4.25 -23.13 -23.23
C ILE A 367 2.75 -23.40 -23.34
N LEU A 368 2.29 -23.75 -24.55
CA LEU A 368 0.89 -24.00 -24.86
C LEU A 368 0.31 -25.16 -24.03
N SER A 369 1.03 -26.28 -23.94
CA SER A 369 0.60 -27.45 -23.14
C SER A 369 0.39 -27.11 -21.66
N LYS A 370 1.32 -26.36 -21.07
CA LYS A 370 1.27 -25.97 -19.66
C LYS A 370 0.16 -24.97 -19.37
N LEU A 371 -0.02 -23.97 -20.25
CA LEU A 371 -1.09 -23.00 -20.10
C LEU A 371 -2.49 -23.61 -20.25
N ILE A 372 -2.64 -24.62 -21.10
CA ILE A 372 -3.92 -25.34 -21.31
C ILE A 372 -4.27 -26.28 -20.15
N SER A 373 -3.25 -26.86 -19.52
CA SER A 373 -3.41 -27.76 -18.37
C SER A 373 -3.50 -27.03 -17.02
N CYS A 374 -3.10 -25.75 -16.97
CA CYS A 374 -3.16 -24.92 -15.77
C CYS A 374 -4.57 -24.35 -15.51
N CYS A 375 -4.90 -24.06 -14.24
CA CYS A 375 -6.18 -23.46 -13.80
C CYS A 375 -6.40 -21.99 -14.24
N CYS A 376 -5.66 -21.51 -15.25
CA CYS A 376 -5.80 -20.17 -15.81
C CYS A 376 -7.13 -20.06 -16.59
N ARG A 377 -7.61 -18.84 -16.85
CA ARG A 377 -8.88 -18.55 -17.56
C ARG A 377 -8.88 -19.08 -19.01
N LYS A 378 -9.04 -20.39 -19.18
CA LYS A 378 -8.80 -21.15 -20.41
C LYS A 378 -9.48 -20.54 -21.63
N LYS A 379 -10.77 -20.20 -21.54
CA LYS A 379 -11.47 -19.56 -22.66
C LYS A 379 -10.93 -18.17 -23.01
N ARG A 380 -10.65 -17.32 -22.01
CA ARG A 380 -10.08 -15.98 -22.23
C ARG A 380 -8.71 -16.09 -22.90
N PHE A 381 -7.91 -17.06 -22.47
CA PHE A 381 -6.63 -17.37 -23.11
C PHE A 381 -6.83 -17.83 -24.56
N LEU A 382 -7.70 -18.81 -24.81
CA LEU A 382 -7.99 -19.29 -26.17
C LEU A 382 -8.48 -18.16 -27.10
N LEU A 383 -9.34 -17.26 -26.62
CA LEU A 383 -9.77 -16.07 -27.35
C LEU A 383 -8.59 -15.15 -27.71
N SER A 384 -7.65 -14.95 -26.78
CA SER A 384 -6.48 -14.07 -27.00
C SER A 384 -5.51 -14.61 -28.06
N ILE A 385 -5.43 -15.93 -28.23
CA ILE A 385 -4.53 -16.58 -29.18
C ILE A 385 -5.18 -16.90 -30.53
N ASN A 386 -6.43 -16.46 -30.77
CA ASN A 386 -7.09 -16.60 -32.07
C ASN A 386 -6.27 -15.99 -33.23
N LYS A 387 -5.48 -14.94 -32.95
CA LYS A 387 -4.54 -14.34 -33.92
C LYS A 387 -3.42 -15.30 -34.36
N LEU A 388 -3.10 -16.32 -33.55
CA LEU A 388 -2.06 -17.33 -33.81
C LEU A 388 -2.63 -18.60 -34.44
N LEU A 389 -3.90 -18.59 -34.86
CA LEU A 389 -4.57 -19.75 -35.46
C LEU A 389 -3.81 -20.37 -36.65
N PRO A 390 -3.25 -19.59 -37.60
CA PRO A 390 -2.47 -20.17 -38.71
C PRO A 390 -1.26 -20.99 -38.23
N ALA A 391 -0.52 -20.49 -37.23
CA ALA A 391 0.64 -21.18 -36.68
C ALA A 391 0.24 -22.47 -35.93
N LEU A 392 -0.86 -22.41 -35.16
CA LEU A 392 -1.44 -23.57 -34.49
C LEU A 392 -1.88 -24.65 -35.49
N MET A 393 -2.49 -24.26 -36.61
CA MET A 393 -2.89 -25.19 -37.66
C MET A 393 -1.68 -25.82 -38.36
N LEU A 394 -0.61 -25.06 -38.61
CA LEU A 394 0.62 -25.60 -39.19
C LEU A 394 1.29 -26.63 -38.26
N LEU A 395 1.38 -26.35 -36.96
CA LEU A 395 1.89 -27.32 -35.97
C LEU A 395 0.97 -28.55 -35.84
N ALA A 396 -0.35 -28.35 -35.89
CA ALA A 396 -1.31 -29.44 -35.88
C ALA A 396 -1.14 -30.36 -37.10
N LEU A 397 -0.87 -29.82 -38.30
CA LEU A 397 -0.57 -30.61 -39.49
C LEU A 397 0.75 -31.41 -39.35
N ARG A 398 1.70 -30.93 -38.53
CA ARG A 398 2.91 -31.67 -38.13
C ARG A 398 2.66 -32.69 -36.99
N GLU A 399 1.39 -32.97 -36.67
CA GLU A 399 0.94 -33.84 -35.57
C GLU A 399 1.43 -33.42 -34.17
N ASN A 400 1.66 -32.11 -33.94
CA ASN A 400 1.99 -31.61 -32.61
C ASN A 400 0.79 -31.73 -31.65
N GLN A 401 0.95 -32.53 -30.59
CA GLN A 401 -0.12 -32.85 -29.64
C GLN A 401 -0.73 -31.61 -28.97
N SER A 402 0.09 -30.68 -28.46
CA SER A 402 -0.38 -29.47 -27.77
C SER A 402 -1.26 -28.62 -28.68
N SER A 403 -0.85 -28.46 -29.94
CA SER A 403 -1.61 -27.68 -30.93
C SER A 403 -2.93 -28.36 -31.28
N LEU A 404 -2.95 -29.69 -31.47
CA LEU A 404 -4.18 -30.45 -31.70
C LEU A 404 -5.17 -30.31 -30.53
N GLU A 405 -4.69 -30.45 -29.29
CA GLU A 405 -5.50 -30.27 -28.08
C GLU A 405 -6.05 -28.83 -27.95
N THR A 406 -5.24 -27.84 -28.34
CA THR A 406 -5.64 -26.42 -28.37
C THR A 406 -6.77 -26.19 -29.36
N LEU A 407 -6.63 -26.67 -30.60
CA LEU A 407 -7.66 -26.52 -31.64
C LEU A 407 -8.95 -27.23 -31.23
N CYS A 408 -8.87 -28.42 -30.62
CA CYS A 408 -10.03 -29.10 -30.06
C CYS A 408 -10.68 -28.30 -28.92
N ALA A 409 -9.88 -27.71 -28.01
CA ALA A 409 -10.40 -26.87 -26.93
C ALA A 409 -11.06 -25.58 -27.46
N MET A 410 -10.54 -24.99 -28.54
CA MET A 410 -11.13 -23.83 -29.21
C MET A 410 -12.51 -24.14 -29.81
N LEU A 411 -12.66 -25.30 -30.46
CA LEU A 411 -13.95 -25.76 -30.99
C LEU A 411 -14.95 -26.07 -29.88
N ASP A 412 -14.47 -26.71 -28.82
CA ASP A 412 -15.31 -27.16 -27.73
C ASP A 412 -15.87 -26.01 -26.88
N LEU A 413 -15.03 -25.01 -26.62
CA LEU A 413 -15.40 -23.80 -25.88
C LEU A 413 -15.93 -22.69 -26.80
N ASP A 414 -16.19 -23.02 -28.07
CA ASP A 414 -16.66 -22.17 -29.15
C ASP A 414 -16.00 -20.77 -29.12
N ALA A 415 -14.66 -20.78 -29.07
CA ALA A 415 -13.79 -19.62 -28.94
C ALA A 415 -13.48 -18.93 -30.28
N ILE A 416 -13.87 -19.54 -31.40
CA ILE A 416 -13.75 -18.96 -32.74
C ILE A 416 -15.13 -18.48 -33.15
N GLU A 417 -15.27 -17.27 -33.67
CA GLU A 417 -16.58 -16.76 -34.12
C GLU A 417 -16.76 -16.96 -35.64
N ASN A 418 -15.69 -16.76 -36.41
CA ASN A 418 -15.71 -16.86 -37.87
C ASN A 418 -15.93 -18.31 -38.35
N ARG A 419 -16.99 -18.51 -39.14
CA ARG A 419 -17.39 -19.82 -39.69
C ARG A 419 -16.32 -20.42 -40.61
N ASP A 420 -15.63 -19.61 -41.40
CA ASP A 420 -14.61 -20.11 -42.33
C ASP A 420 -13.39 -20.63 -41.56
N ASN A 421 -12.96 -19.90 -40.53
CA ASN A 421 -11.89 -20.33 -39.64
C ASN A 421 -12.24 -21.64 -38.90
N LYS A 422 -13.51 -21.81 -38.48
CA LYS A 422 -13.98 -23.09 -37.91
C LYS A 422 -13.87 -24.24 -38.90
N LEU A 423 -14.33 -24.04 -40.14
CA LEU A 423 -14.28 -25.07 -41.18
C LEU A 423 -12.84 -25.45 -41.52
N GLN A 424 -11.95 -24.46 -41.62
CA GLN A 424 -10.52 -24.70 -41.83
C GLN A 424 -9.89 -25.49 -40.68
N LEU A 425 -10.16 -25.10 -39.43
CA LEU A 425 -9.67 -25.83 -38.24
C LEU A 425 -10.17 -27.28 -38.24
N ILE A 426 -11.47 -27.49 -38.47
CA ILE A 426 -12.06 -28.84 -38.56
C ILE A 426 -11.37 -29.65 -39.65
N SER A 427 -11.15 -29.06 -40.82
CA SER A 427 -10.43 -29.73 -41.92
C SER A 427 -9.00 -30.10 -41.53
N THR A 428 -8.29 -29.24 -40.80
CA THR A 428 -6.94 -29.50 -40.29
C THR A 428 -6.91 -30.64 -39.26
N LEU A 429 -7.87 -30.69 -38.35
CA LEU A 429 -7.99 -31.79 -37.40
C LEU A 429 -8.29 -33.11 -38.11
N GLN A 430 -9.18 -33.09 -39.10
CA GLN A 430 -9.57 -34.28 -39.87
C GLN A 430 -8.46 -34.80 -40.79
N SER A 431 -7.52 -33.96 -41.21
CA SER A 431 -6.40 -34.37 -42.06
C SER A 431 -5.29 -35.14 -41.32
N THR A 432 -5.33 -35.19 -39.98
CA THR A 432 -4.34 -35.92 -39.16
C THR A 432 -4.97 -37.08 -38.39
N SER A 433 -4.20 -38.12 -38.15
CA SER A 433 -4.70 -39.35 -37.52
C SER A 433 -5.10 -39.13 -36.06
N THR A 434 -4.29 -38.35 -35.33
CA THR A 434 -4.52 -37.97 -33.93
C THR A 434 -5.60 -36.90 -33.80
N GLY A 435 -5.59 -35.90 -34.69
CA GLY A 435 -6.60 -34.83 -34.71
C GLY A 435 -8.02 -35.36 -34.94
N LEU A 436 -8.20 -36.33 -35.84
CA LEU A 436 -9.49 -36.94 -36.13
C LEU A 436 -10.09 -37.61 -34.88
N LYS A 437 -9.27 -38.35 -34.12
CA LYS A 437 -9.70 -39.01 -32.87
C LYS A 437 -10.10 -38.00 -31.80
N LEU A 438 -9.34 -36.92 -31.66
CA LEU A 438 -9.66 -35.85 -30.69
C LEU A 438 -10.93 -35.10 -31.10
N TYR A 439 -11.09 -34.78 -32.38
CA TYR A 439 -12.29 -34.12 -32.91
C TYR A 439 -13.55 -34.96 -32.71
N ALA A 440 -13.50 -36.28 -32.92
CA ALA A 440 -14.63 -37.17 -32.64
C ALA A 440 -15.10 -37.06 -31.17
N LYS A 441 -14.16 -37.04 -30.22
CA LYS A 441 -14.47 -36.83 -28.79
C LYS A 441 -15.11 -35.46 -28.52
N VAL A 442 -14.71 -34.42 -29.24
CA VAL A 442 -15.34 -33.09 -29.13
C VAL A 442 -16.80 -33.17 -29.60
N CYS A 443 -17.06 -33.79 -30.75
CA CYS A 443 -18.41 -33.99 -31.27
C CYS A 443 -19.31 -34.76 -30.30
N ASP A 444 -18.82 -35.87 -29.73
CA ASP A 444 -19.57 -36.68 -28.75
C ASP A 444 -20.00 -35.85 -27.54
N ARG A 445 -19.10 -35.00 -27.02
CA ARG A 445 -19.39 -34.13 -25.87
C ARG A 445 -20.37 -33.02 -26.23
N GLN A 446 -20.27 -32.44 -27.42
CA GLN A 446 -21.23 -31.44 -27.90
C GLN A 446 -22.63 -32.03 -28.09
N ILE A 447 -22.73 -33.28 -28.57
CA ILE A 447 -24.00 -34.01 -28.67
C ILE A 447 -24.58 -34.24 -27.27
N ALA A 448 -23.79 -34.77 -26.34
CA ALA A 448 -24.20 -34.99 -24.96
C ALA A 448 -24.69 -33.71 -24.27
N LEU A 449 -24.00 -32.57 -24.50
CA LEU A 449 -24.42 -31.26 -23.99
C LEU A 449 -25.78 -30.83 -24.56
N ARG A 450 -25.99 -30.97 -25.88
CA ARG A 450 -27.26 -30.63 -26.53
C ARG A 450 -28.40 -31.51 -26.03
N GLU A 451 -28.17 -32.81 -25.87
CA GLU A 451 -29.16 -33.71 -25.28
C GLU A 451 -29.52 -33.33 -23.84
N LEU A 452 -28.53 -32.92 -23.04
CA LEU A 452 -28.74 -32.47 -21.67
C LEU A 452 -29.51 -31.14 -21.61
N GLN A 453 -29.23 -30.21 -22.52
CA GLN A 453 -29.98 -28.96 -22.66
C GLN A 453 -31.42 -29.20 -23.13
N GLN A 454 -31.63 -30.11 -24.09
CA GLN A 454 -32.97 -30.51 -24.53
C GLN A 454 -33.77 -31.18 -23.41
N LYS A 455 -33.11 -31.92 -22.52
CA LYS A 455 -33.71 -32.53 -21.32
C LYS A 455 -33.85 -31.54 -20.15
N GLY A 456 -33.73 -30.23 -20.39
CA GLY A 456 -34.02 -29.18 -19.40
C GLY A 456 -32.91 -28.93 -18.36
N GLY A 457 -31.69 -29.39 -18.64
CA GLY A 457 -30.49 -29.10 -17.85
C GLY A 457 -30.16 -30.13 -16.76
N PRO A 458 -29.14 -29.84 -15.94
CA PRO A 458 -28.74 -30.71 -14.84
C PRO A 458 -29.78 -30.69 -13.72
N LYS A 459 -29.95 -31.84 -13.04
CA LYS A 459 -30.80 -31.94 -11.84
C LYS A 459 -30.10 -31.51 -10.55
N LYS A 460 -28.77 -31.59 -10.51
CA LYS A 460 -27.95 -31.23 -9.36
C LYS A 460 -26.80 -30.34 -9.82
N LEU A 461 -26.52 -29.28 -9.07
CA LEU A 461 -25.47 -28.32 -9.38
C LEU A 461 -24.78 -27.87 -8.09
N THR A 462 -23.46 -27.68 -8.15
CA THR A 462 -22.65 -27.16 -7.04
C THR A 462 -21.66 -26.16 -7.59
N LEU A 463 -21.58 -24.98 -6.98
CA LEU A 463 -20.64 -23.92 -7.38
C LEU A 463 -19.36 -23.99 -6.53
N PRO A 464 -18.21 -23.60 -7.09
CA PRO A 464 -16.95 -23.52 -6.35
C PRO A 464 -16.94 -22.37 -5.33
N SER A 465 -16.15 -22.50 -4.26
CA SER A 465 -16.13 -21.55 -3.13
C SER A 465 -15.82 -20.09 -3.48
N ARG A 466 -15.17 -19.82 -4.62
CA ARG A 466 -14.88 -18.44 -5.07
C ARG A 466 -16.04 -17.80 -5.84
N SER A 467 -17.14 -18.51 -6.06
CA SER A 467 -18.28 -18.00 -6.82
C SER A 467 -18.99 -16.86 -6.10
N THR A 468 -19.44 -15.89 -6.89
CA THR A 468 -20.16 -14.68 -6.45
C THR A 468 -21.58 -14.63 -7.03
N ASP A 469 -22.39 -13.66 -6.59
CA ASP A 469 -23.74 -13.43 -7.12
C ASP A 469 -23.76 -13.24 -8.64
N ASN A 470 -22.75 -12.54 -9.17
CA ASN A 470 -22.59 -12.31 -10.60
C ASN A 470 -22.31 -13.60 -11.38
N ASP A 471 -21.52 -14.52 -10.79
CA ASP A 471 -21.22 -15.80 -11.42
C ASP A 471 -22.47 -16.67 -11.50
N LEU A 472 -23.27 -16.69 -10.41
CA LEU A 472 -24.56 -17.38 -10.39
C LEU A 472 -25.54 -16.78 -11.40
N ALA A 473 -25.67 -15.45 -11.45
CA ALA A 473 -26.53 -14.76 -12.39
C ALA A 473 -26.17 -15.08 -13.84
N LYS A 474 -24.88 -15.03 -14.18
CA LYS A 474 -24.38 -15.41 -15.51
C LYS A 474 -24.67 -16.85 -15.85
N LEU A 475 -24.39 -17.77 -14.93
CA LEU A 475 -24.65 -19.19 -15.11
C LEU A 475 -26.13 -19.42 -15.41
N LEU A 476 -27.03 -18.93 -14.56
CA LEU A 476 -28.47 -19.13 -14.72
C LEU A 476 -29.08 -18.40 -15.92
N SER A 477 -28.48 -17.28 -16.37
CA SER A 477 -28.93 -16.56 -17.58
C SER A 477 -28.65 -17.31 -18.89
N SER A 478 -27.74 -18.28 -18.87
CA SER A 478 -27.14 -18.86 -20.08
C SER A 478 -27.69 -20.22 -20.53
N GLY A 479 -28.66 -20.80 -19.81
CA GLY A 479 -29.13 -22.15 -20.13
C GLY A 479 -30.49 -22.53 -19.55
N SER A 480 -31.00 -23.67 -20.02
CA SER A 480 -32.19 -24.33 -19.46
C SER A 480 -31.84 -25.00 -18.14
N PHE A 481 -32.10 -24.34 -17.01
CA PHE A 481 -32.01 -24.92 -15.65
C PHE A 481 -33.38 -25.26 -15.07
N GLY A 482 -34.40 -25.41 -15.93
CA GLY A 482 -35.79 -25.65 -15.52
C GLY A 482 -35.99 -26.94 -14.73
N ASN A 483 -35.09 -27.93 -14.88
CA ASN A 483 -35.12 -29.21 -14.15
C ASN A 483 -34.14 -29.27 -12.97
N LEU A 484 -33.54 -28.14 -12.57
CA LEU A 484 -32.61 -28.11 -11.46
C LEU A 484 -33.35 -28.30 -10.14
N GLU A 485 -33.17 -29.47 -9.52
CA GLU A 485 -33.83 -29.86 -8.27
C GLU A 485 -32.95 -29.60 -7.05
N CYS A 486 -31.62 -29.59 -7.20
CA CYS A 486 -30.66 -29.43 -6.11
C CYS A 486 -29.56 -28.46 -6.48
N LEU A 487 -29.41 -27.41 -5.68
CA LEU A 487 -28.37 -26.40 -5.82
C LEU A 487 -27.60 -26.27 -4.50
N SER A 488 -26.28 -26.40 -4.56
CA SER A 488 -25.38 -26.13 -3.44
C SER A 488 -24.48 -24.94 -3.74
N LEU A 489 -24.59 -23.92 -2.89
CA LEU A 489 -23.79 -22.70 -2.85
C LEU A 489 -22.94 -22.63 -1.57
N ALA A 490 -22.71 -23.78 -0.92
CA ALA A 490 -21.94 -23.83 0.32
C ALA A 490 -20.52 -23.27 0.14
N PHE A 491 -20.06 -22.51 1.13
CA PHE A 491 -18.74 -21.86 1.17
C PHE A 491 -18.47 -20.91 -0.01
N THR A 492 -19.51 -20.39 -0.65
CA THR A 492 -19.38 -19.41 -1.73
C THR A 492 -19.50 -17.97 -1.21
N ASN A 493 -19.03 -17.01 -1.99
CA ASN A 493 -19.11 -15.57 -1.69
C ASN A 493 -20.42 -14.93 -2.16
N VAL A 494 -21.50 -15.72 -2.23
CA VAL A 494 -22.84 -15.21 -2.59
C VAL A 494 -23.48 -14.48 -1.39
N THR A 495 -24.27 -13.46 -1.70
CA THR A 495 -25.00 -12.63 -0.75
C THR A 495 -26.51 -12.80 -0.94
N SER A 496 -27.33 -12.08 -0.17
CA SER A 496 -28.78 -12.04 -0.38
C SER A 496 -29.21 -11.60 -1.78
N ALA A 497 -28.34 -10.92 -2.54
CA ALA A 497 -28.61 -10.53 -3.92
C ALA A 497 -28.83 -11.74 -4.87
N CYS A 498 -28.28 -12.91 -4.56
CA CYS A 498 -28.51 -14.11 -5.37
C CYS A 498 -29.98 -14.57 -5.38
N ALA A 499 -30.79 -14.16 -4.40
CA ALA A 499 -32.19 -14.58 -4.27
C ALA A 499 -33.01 -14.30 -5.53
N GLU A 500 -32.80 -13.15 -6.20
CA GLU A 500 -33.47 -12.81 -7.47
C GLU A 500 -33.22 -13.82 -8.60
N GLN A 501 -32.10 -14.53 -8.56
CA GLN A 501 -31.77 -15.57 -9.52
C GLN A 501 -32.30 -16.94 -9.07
N LEU A 502 -32.26 -17.22 -7.77
CA LEU A 502 -32.77 -18.46 -7.19
C LEU A 502 -34.27 -18.64 -7.43
N ILE A 503 -35.06 -17.56 -7.34
CA ILE A 503 -36.52 -17.62 -7.57
C ILE A 503 -36.88 -18.03 -9.01
N LYS A 504 -35.94 -17.95 -9.97
CA LYS A 504 -36.14 -18.36 -11.37
C LYS A 504 -36.01 -19.87 -11.57
N LEU A 505 -35.78 -20.65 -10.52
CA LEU A 505 -35.61 -22.10 -10.56
C LEU A 505 -36.88 -22.83 -10.09
N PRO A 506 -37.86 -23.11 -10.98
CA PRO A 506 -39.19 -23.58 -10.59
C PRO A 506 -39.24 -25.03 -10.08
N ALA A 507 -38.17 -25.79 -10.30
CA ALA A 507 -38.05 -27.19 -9.87
C ALA A 507 -37.21 -27.36 -8.61
N LEU A 508 -36.68 -26.29 -8.01
CA LEU A 508 -35.74 -26.37 -6.90
C LEU A 508 -36.41 -26.97 -5.65
N ARG A 509 -35.80 -28.03 -5.12
CA ARG A 509 -36.26 -28.77 -3.92
C ARG A 509 -35.23 -28.77 -2.81
N TYR A 510 -33.95 -28.66 -3.16
CA TYR A 510 -32.83 -28.65 -2.22
C TYR A 510 -31.97 -27.41 -2.48
N LEU A 511 -31.78 -26.59 -1.46
CA LEU A 511 -30.91 -25.43 -1.49
C LEU A 511 -29.97 -25.45 -0.29
N ASN A 512 -28.66 -25.40 -0.56
CA ASN A 512 -27.64 -25.34 0.47
C ASN A 512 -26.86 -24.03 0.39
N LEU A 513 -26.96 -23.21 1.43
CA LEU A 513 -26.35 -21.88 1.58
C LEU A 513 -25.35 -21.85 2.75
N TRP A 514 -24.85 -23.01 3.19
CA TRP A 514 -23.93 -23.09 4.33
C TRP A 514 -22.71 -22.16 4.17
N SER A 515 -22.44 -21.35 5.20
CA SER A 515 -21.27 -20.45 5.27
C SER A 515 -21.22 -19.48 4.09
N THR A 516 -22.35 -18.85 3.81
CA THR A 516 -22.49 -17.77 2.82
C THR A 516 -22.90 -16.45 3.50
N GLN A 517 -22.82 -15.33 2.78
CA GLN A 517 -23.27 -14.02 3.27
C GLN A 517 -24.78 -13.80 3.05
N PHE A 518 -25.55 -14.89 3.00
CA PHE A 518 -27.00 -14.86 2.84
C PHE A 518 -27.66 -14.42 4.15
N GLY A 519 -28.71 -13.59 4.07
CA GLY A 519 -29.37 -12.98 5.23
C GLY A 519 -30.87 -12.78 5.02
N ASP A 520 -31.50 -12.01 5.92
CA ASP A 520 -32.96 -11.92 6.04
C ASP A 520 -33.67 -11.46 4.76
N ALA A 521 -33.13 -10.47 4.06
CA ALA A 521 -33.73 -9.94 2.82
C ALA A 521 -33.78 -10.99 1.69
N GLY A 522 -32.75 -11.83 1.60
CA GLY A 522 -32.73 -12.93 0.64
C GLY A 522 -33.73 -14.03 1.05
N LEU A 523 -33.84 -14.28 2.36
CA LEU A 523 -34.73 -15.29 2.91
C LEU A 523 -36.22 -14.95 2.69
N GLU A 524 -36.58 -13.67 2.83
CA GLU A 524 -37.91 -13.14 2.50
C GLU A 524 -38.29 -13.49 1.05
N LEU A 525 -37.44 -13.11 0.09
CA LEU A 525 -37.68 -13.34 -1.33
C LEU A 525 -37.84 -14.82 -1.70
N ILE A 526 -36.97 -15.70 -1.19
CA ILE A 526 -37.07 -17.13 -1.49
C ILE A 526 -38.28 -17.77 -0.80
N SER A 527 -38.69 -17.28 0.37
CA SER A 527 -39.85 -17.82 1.09
C SER A 527 -41.17 -17.52 0.38
N GLU A 528 -41.26 -16.37 -0.29
CA GLU A 528 -42.44 -15.98 -1.09
C GLU A 528 -42.58 -16.78 -2.39
N HIS A 529 -41.46 -17.13 -3.05
CA HIS A 529 -41.47 -17.66 -4.41
C HIS A 529 -41.15 -19.16 -4.51
N LEU A 530 -40.33 -19.72 -3.61
CA LEU A 530 -39.86 -21.11 -3.67
C LEU A 530 -40.69 -22.06 -2.79
N ASN A 531 -42.01 -22.05 -2.98
CA ASN A 531 -42.96 -22.85 -2.20
C ASN A 531 -42.81 -24.39 -2.32
N ARG A 532 -42.00 -24.88 -3.27
CA ARG A 532 -41.71 -26.31 -3.49
C ARG A 532 -40.44 -26.79 -2.80
N LEU A 533 -39.69 -25.91 -2.15
CA LEU A 533 -38.45 -26.25 -1.49
C LEU A 533 -38.73 -27.21 -0.31
N GLN A 534 -37.97 -28.30 -0.24
CA GLN A 534 -38.11 -29.36 0.76
C GLN A 534 -36.94 -29.38 1.75
N VAL A 535 -35.76 -28.98 1.29
CA VAL A 535 -34.55 -28.96 2.10
C VAL A 535 -33.86 -27.61 1.95
N LEU A 536 -33.63 -26.95 3.07
CA LEU A 536 -32.93 -25.68 3.15
C LEU A 536 -31.83 -25.77 4.21
N ASN A 537 -30.60 -25.47 3.82
CA ASN A 537 -29.48 -25.39 4.75
C ASN A 537 -28.98 -23.94 4.84
N LEU A 538 -29.13 -23.34 6.02
CA LEU A 538 -28.73 -21.98 6.38
C LEU A 538 -27.62 -21.97 7.45
N CYS A 539 -26.94 -23.09 7.66
CA CYS A 539 -25.86 -23.21 8.64
C CYS A 539 -24.84 -22.07 8.47
N GLU A 540 -24.44 -21.42 9.56
CA GLU A 540 -23.44 -20.32 9.56
C GLU A 540 -23.76 -19.19 8.55
N THR A 541 -25.03 -18.81 8.43
CA THR A 541 -25.46 -17.63 7.64
C THR A 541 -25.82 -16.46 8.54
N GLN A 542 -25.98 -15.25 7.97
CA GLN A 542 -26.33 -14.03 8.71
C GLN A 542 -27.85 -13.88 8.93
N VAL A 543 -28.59 -14.97 8.85
CA VAL A 543 -30.04 -14.98 9.05
C VAL A 543 -30.37 -14.85 10.54
N THR A 544 -31.38 -14.04 10.84
CA THR A 544 -31.89 -13.79 12.20
C THR A 544 -33.35 -14.21 12.34
N ASP A 545 -33.89 -14.12 13.55
CA ASP A 545 -35.32 -14.30 13.86
C ASP A 545 -36.26 -13.55 12.89
N LYS A 546 -35.88 -12.36 12.41
CA LYS A 546 -36.68 -11.60 11.44
C LYS A 546 -36.84 -12.37 10.12
N GLY A 547 -35.72 -12.84 9.56
CA GLY A 547 -35.71 -13.62 8.34
C GLY A 547 -36.42 -14.96 8.50
N LEU A 548 -36.18 -15.64 9.62
CA LEU A 548 -36.75 -16.96 9.89
C LEU A 548 -38.28 -16.93 9.98
N ASN A 549 -38.88 -15.84 10.48
CA ASN A 549 -40.34 -15.70 10.51
C ASN A 549 -40.99 -15.80 9.12
N TYR A 550 -40.28 -15.43 8.04
CA TYR A 550 -40.78 -15.57 6.66
C TYR A 550 -40.88 -17.03 6.19
N LEU A 551 -40.12 -17.96 6.80
CA LEU A 551 -40.19 -19.39 6.48
C LEU A 551 -41.57 -19.99 6.75
N SER A 552 -42.41 -19.34 7.57
CA SER A 552 -43.77 -19.78 7.87
C SER A 552 -44.66 -20.00 6.63
N CYS A 553 -44.34 -19.37 5.50
CA CYS A 553 -45.05 -19.57 4.23
C CYS A 553 -44.65 -20.86 3.50
N MET A 554 -43.51 -21.48 3.84
CA MET A 554 -42.90 -22.62 3.13
C MET A 554 -43.43 -23.98 3.61
N LYS A 555 -44.72 -24.24 3.40
CA LYS A 555 -45.43 -25.45 3.92
C LYS A 555 -44.89 -26.81 3.45
N MET A 556 -44.00 -26.84 2.44
CA MET A 556 -43.40 -28.07 1.89
C MET A 556 -42.02 -28.39 2.48
N LEU A 557 -41.49 -27.52 3.36
CA LEU A 557 -40.17 -27.69 3.95
C LEU A 557 -40.17 -28.88 4.92
N ARG A 558 -39.27 -29.84 4.68
CA ARG A 558 -39.14 -31.08 5.46
C ARG A 558 -37.86 -31.12 6.29
N LYS A 559 -36.78 -30.53 5.77
CA LYS A 559 -35.48 -30.47 6.46
C LYS A 559 -34.98 -29.04 6.47
N LEU A 560 -34.64 -28.54 7.64
CA LEU A 560 -34.10 -27.21 7.84
C LEU A 560 -32.86 -27.28 8.73
N ASN A 561 -31.74 -26.74 8.27
CA ASN A 561 -30.53 -26.65 9.10
C ASN A 561 -30.27 -25.18 9.43
N LEU A 562 -30.33 -24.85 10.72
CA LEU A 562 -30.11 -23.54 11.33
C LEU A 562 -28.91 -23.54 12.28
N ASN A 563 -28.04 -24.56 12.18
CA ASN A 563 -26.88 -24.68 13.05
C ASN A 563 -25.99 -23.43 12.98
N SER A 564 -25.54 -22.92 14.13
CA SER A 564 -24.76 -21.69 14.23
C SER A 564 -25.42 -20.48 13.54
N THR A 565 -26.74 -20.29 13.73
CA THR A 565 -27.48 -19.09 13.30
C THR A 565 -28.08 -18.32 14.50
N HIS A 566 -28.55 -17.09 14.27
CA HIS A 566 -29.17 -16.26 15.30
C HIS A 566 -30.67 -16.59 15.46
N LEU A 567 -30.97 -17.74 16.07
CA LEU A 567 -32.32 -18.24 16.35
C LEU A 567 -32.63 -18.21 17.84
N SER A 568 -33.70 -17.50 18.23
CA SER A 568 -34.22 -17.50 19.60
C SER A 568 -35.22 -18.64 19.88
N PRO A 569 -35.40 -19.04 21.17
CA PRO A 569 -36.39 -20.05 21.56
C PRO A 569 -37.82 -19.74 21.10
N VAL A 570 -38.23 -18.46 21.19
CA VAL A 570 -39.59 -18.02 20.85
C VAL A 570 -39.85 -18.21 19.36
N THR A 571 -38.90 -17.83 18.52
CA THR A 571 -39.00 -17.99 17.07
C THR A 571 -38.98 -19.47 16.69
N PHE A 572 -38.20 -20.30 17.38
CA PHE A 572 -38.17 -21.74 17.12
C PHE A 572 -39.51 -22.42 17.38
N GLU A 573 -40.17 -22.14 18.51
CA GLU A 573 -41.50 -22.68 18.80
C GLU A 573 -42.54 -22.18 17.77
N ALA A 574 -42.48 -20.91 17.40
CA ALA A 574 -43.35 -20.36 16.36
C ALA A 574 -43.13 -21.02 14.98
N LEU A 575 -41.88 -21.37 14.63
CA LEU A 575 -41.57 -22.10 13.40
C LEU A 575 -42.12 -23.52 13.44
N LYS A 576 -41.96 -24.21 14.57
CA LYS A 576 -42.45 -25.59 14.77
C LYS A 576 -43.97 -25.68 14.65
N GLU A 577 -44.69 -24.69 15.18
CA GLU A 577 -46.14 -24.59 15.03
C GLU A 577 -46.55 -24.29 13.57
N LYS A 578 -45.86 -23.35 12.92
CA LYS A 578 -46.22 -22.89 11.56
C LYS A 578 -45.75 -23.83 10.44
N LEU A 579 -44.79 -24.73 10.70
CA LEU A 579 -44.24 -25.68 9.73
C LEU A 579 -44.55 -27.14 10.11
N PRO A 580 -45.81 -27.59 9.99
CA PRO A 580 -46.23 -28.94 10.42
C PRO A 580 -45.61 -30.08 9.59
N ALA A 581 -45.03 -29.78 8.42
CA ALA A 581 -44.37 -30.77 7.55
C ALA A 581 -42.87 -30.94 7.86
N LEU A 582 -42.31 -30.16 8.79
CA LEU A 582 -40.90 -30.19 9.14
C LEU A 582 -40.58 -31.45 9.93
N GLN A 583 -39.73 -32.31 9.38
CA GLN A 583 -39.35 -33.61 9.96
C GLN A 583 -38.03 -33.52 10.72
N GLU A 584 -37.08 -32.74 10.20
CA GLU A 584 -35.75 -32.57 10.77
C GLU A 584 -35.41 -31.08 10.84
N CYS A 585 -35.07 -30.59 12.03
CA CYS A 585 -34.54 -29.25 12.22
C CYS A 585 -33.27 -29.33 13.06
N ASP A 586 -32.12 -28.98 12.48
CA ASP A 586 -30.85 -28.90 13.21
C ASP A 586 -30.66 -27.47 13.72
N ILE A 587 -30.65 -27.32 15.04
CA ILE A 587 -30.52 -26.03 15.74
C ILE A 587 -29.33 -26.00 16.70
N ARG A 588 -28.35 -26.90 16.52
CA ARG A 588 -27.16 -26.94 17.38
C ARG A 588 -26.42 -25.60 17.33
N TYR A 589 -25.85 -25.19 18.47
CA TYR A 589 -25.17 -23.90 18.62
C TYR A 589 -26.06 -22.68 18.30
N THR A 590 -27.36 -22.76 18.64
CA THR A 590 -28.29 -21.63 18.64
C THR A 590 -28.85 -21.38 20.04
N ASP A 591 -29.36 -20.18 20.30
CA ASP A 591 -29.96 -19.82 21.61
C ASP A 591 -31.19 -20.69 21.93
N ALA A 592 -31.93 -21.14 20.91
CA ALA A 592 -33.05 -22.08 21.05
C ALA A 592 -32.66 -23.48 21.57
N CYS A 593 -31.40 -23.90 21.38
CA CYS A 593 -30.93 -25.21 21.83
C CYS A 593 -30.81 -25.29 23.36
N PHE A 594 -30.48 -24.18 24.02
CA PHE A 594 -30.29 -24.11 25.47
C PHE A 594 -31.60 -24.18 26.27
N SER A 595 -32.74 -23.86 25.66
CA SER A 595 -34.06 -23.89 26.31
C SER A 595 -34.77 -25.25 26.28
N ILE A 596 -34.31 -26.20 25.45
CA ILE A 596 -35.02 -27.48 25.22
C ILE A 596 -34.53 -28.57 26.19
N GLU A 597 -33.37 -28.39 26.82
CA GLU A 597 -32.84 -29.30 27.81
C GLU A 597 -32.70 -28.61 29.18
N HIS A 598 -33.53 -29.06 30.13
CA HIS A 598 -33.49 -28.86 31.60
C HIS A 598 -34.40 -27.77 32.17
N ASN A 599 -35.45 -28.25 32.85
CA ASN A 599 -36.39 -27.51 33.70
C ASN A 599 -35.95 -27.52 35.18
N ASP A 600 -34.64 -27.65 35.44
CA ASP A 600 -34.06 -27.59 36.79
C ASP A 600 -33.32 -26.26 36.93
N ASP A 601 -33.92 -25.32 37.67
CA ASP A 601 -33.38 -23.98 37.93
C ASP A 601 -31.92 -24.03 38.44
N ASP A 602 -31.54 -25.06 39.19
CA ASP A 602 -30.16 -25.27 39.67
C ASP A 602 -29.17 -25.53 38.52
N ILE A 603 -29.56 -26.30 37.49
CA ILE A 603 -28.69 -26.61 36.34
C ILE A 603 -28.60 -25.40 35.41
N SER A 604 -29.71 -24.69 35.18
CA SER A 604 -29.71 -23.45 34.41
C SER A 604 -28.85 -22.38 35.09
N GLN A 605 -28.89 -22.28 36.42
CA GLN A 605 -28.09 -21.32 37.18
C GLN A 605 -26.59 -21.67 37.14
N MET A 606 -26.25 -22.96 37.27
CA MET A 606 -24.88 -23.46 37.06
C MET A 606 -24.39 -23.21 35.62
N ALA A 607 -25.25 -23.40 34.62
CA ALA A 607 -24.92 -23.12 33.22
C ALA A 607 -24.71 -21.62 32.97
N THR A 608 -25.55 -20.74 33.54
CA THR A 608 -25.36 -19.30 33.43
C THR A 608 -24.10 -18.81 34.13
N ASP A 609 -23.78 -19.36 35.32
CA ASP A 609 -22.55 -19.04 36.05
C ASP A 609 -21.32 -19.51 35.26
N GLU A 610 -21.38 -20.68 34.64
CA GLU A 610 -20.31 -21.20 33.79
C GLU A 610 -20.19 -20.39 32.48
N ILE A 611 -21.30 -19.93 31.88
CA ILE A 611 -21.28 -19.00 30.72
C ILE A 611 -20.62 -17.68 31.10
N ILE A 612 -20.99 -17.07 32.23
CA ILE A 612 -20.39 -15.81 32.70
C ILE A 612 -18.88 -16.03 32.94
N ARG A 613 -18.51 -17.15 33.57
CA ARG A 613 -17.11 -17.51 33.80
C ARG A 613 -16.34 -17.71 32.49
N LEU A 614 -16.90 -18.44 31.54
CA LEU A 614 -16.30 -18.70 30.24
C LEU A 614 -16.19 -17.42 29.40
N GLN A 615 -17.18 -16.54 29.44
CA GLN A 615 -17.13 -15.22 28.80
C GLN A 615 -16.05 -14.33 29.43
N THR A 616 -15.91 -14.38 30.76
CA THR A 616 -14.84 -13.66 31.46
C THR A 616 -13.47 -14.21 31.06
N ASN A 617 -13.34 -15.54 30.97
CA ASN A 617 -12.12 -16.20 30.52
C ASN A 617 -11.81 -15.88 29.05
N LEU A 618 -12.81 -15.92 28.17
CA LEU A 618 -12.68 -15.54 26.76
C LEU A 618 -12.19 -14.10 26.63
N ASN A 619 -12.83 -13.15 27.31
CA ASN A 619 -12.39 -11.75 27.32
C ASN A 619 -10.96 -11.61 27.86
N THR A 620 -10.56 -12.41 28.84
CA THR A 620 -9.19 -12.40 29.38
C THR A 620 -8.20 -12.92 28.34
N ILE A 621 -8.51 -14.06 27.72
CA ILE A 621 -7.69 -14.69 26.67
C ILE A 621 -7.61 -13.80 25.43
N ASP A 622 -8.70 -13.19 25.00
CA ASP A 622 -8.73 -12.26 23.87
C ASP A 622 -7.83 -11.06 24.14
N ASN A 623 -7.88 -10.50 25.35
CA ASN A 623 -6.98 -9.43 25.76
C ASN A 623 -5.51 -9.90 25.76
N GLU A 624 -5.22 -11.10 26.25
CA GLU A 624 -3.87 -11.68 26.23
C GLU A 624 -3.36 -11.93 24.80
N ILE A 625 -4.22 -12.41 23.90
CA ILE A 625 -3.89 -12.63 22.49
C ILE A 625 -3.60 -11.30 21.81
N ILE A 626 -4.46 -10.31 22.01
CA ILE A 626 -4.26 -8.96 21.46
C ILE A 626 -2.95 -8.35 21.97
N ASP A 627 -2.63 -8.52 23.26
CA ASP A 627 -1.38 -8.02 23.85
C ASP A 627 -0.14 -8.72 23.28
N ARG A 628 -0.25 -9.99 22.85
CA ARG A 628 0.85 -10.69 22.17
C ARG A 628 0.97 -10.34 20.68
N ILE A 629 -0.13 -10.00 20.03
CA ILE A 629 -0.16 -9.61 18.61
C ILE A 629 0.38 -8.19 18.42
N LEU A 630 0.05 -7.28 19.33
CA LEU A 630 0.54 -5.92 19.29
C LEU A 630 1.98 -5.87 19.82
N PRO A 631 2.97 -5.44 19.01
CA PRO A 631 4.34 -5.34 19.50
C PRO A 631 4.43 -4.34 20.64
N GLU A 632 5.09 -4.73 21.74
CA GLU A 632 5.37 -3.82 22.85
C GLU A 632 6.22 -2.65 22.36
N VAL A 633 5.73 -1.43 22.55
CA VAL A 633 6.49 -0.22 22.25
C VAL A 633 7.41 0.04 23.43
N SER A 634 8.72 -0.10 23.21
CA SER A 634 9.75 0.00 24.26
C SER A 634 9.74 1.32 25.06
N ALA A 635 9.15 2.38 24.51
CA ALA A 635 9.02 3.70 25.15
C ALA A 635 7.79 3.83 26.07
N ASP A 636 6.80 2.92 26.01
CA ASP A 636 5.56 3.05 26.79
C ASP A 636 5.80 2.90 28.31
N ASN A 637 6.83 2.15 28.70
CA ASN A 637 7.18 1.91 30.10
C ASN A 637 8.14 2.96 30.68
N ASP A 638 8.53 3.97 29.91
CA ASP A 638 9.44 5.00 30.36
C ASP A 638 8.69 6.07 31.19
N ASP A 639 9.42 6.72 32.10
CA ASP A 639 8.97 7.94 32.79
C ASP A 639 8.78 9.09 31.77
N ALA A 640 8.07 10.15 32.15
CA ALA A 640 7.71 11.23 31.22
C ALA A 640 8.20 12.61 31.66
N GLU A 641 8.61 13.42 30.68
CA GLU A 641 8.75 14.87 30.80
C GLU A 641 7.47 15.52 30.26
N LEU A 642 6.73 16.20 31.15
CA LEU A 642 5.52 16.94 30.83
C LEU A 642 5.85 18.43 30.74
N GLU A 643 5.50 19.05 29.62
CA GLU A 643 5.65 20.49 29.39
C GLU A 643 4.29 21.11 29.03
N VAL A 644 3.92 22.19 29.71
CA VAL A 644 2.69 22.97 29.44
C VAL A 644 3.08 24.42 29.16
N SER A 645 2.74 24.90 27.97
CA SER A 645 3.14 26.21 27.46
C SER A 645 1.95 27.01 26.94
N ALA A 646 1.85 28.29 27.31
CA ALA A 646 0.77 29.16 26.87
C ALA A 646 0.84 29.43 25.35
N GLY A 647 -0.29 29.30 24.65
CA GLY A 647 -0.41 29.54 23.22
C GLY A 647 -1.06 30.89 22.89
N VAL A 648 -1.98 30.87 21.92
CA VAL A 648 -2.71 32.06 21.46
C VAL A 648 -3.79 32.42 22.48
N GLY A 649 -3.79 33.66 22.98
CA GLY A 649 -4.76 34.12 23.99
C GLY A 649 -4.16 35.03 25.07
N GLY A 650 -2.84 35.25 25.03
CA GLY A 650 -2.14 36.18 25.90
C GLY A 650 -2.30 35.79 27.37
N GLN A 651 -2.73 36.75 28.20
CA GLN A 651 -2.92 36.56 29.63
C GLN A 651 -3.90 35.42 29.97
N GLU A 652 -4.97 35.25 29.19
CA GLU A 652 -5.94 34.18 29.42
C GLU A 652 -5.37 32.80 29.14
N ALA A 653 -4.54 32.67 28.09
CA ALA A 653 -3.85 31.42 27.80
C ALA A 653 -2.89 31.03 28.95
N MET A 654 -2.26 32.01 29.60
CA MET A 654 -1.39 31.76 30.75
C MET A 654 -2.15 31.30 31.99
N LEU A 655 -3.34 31.86 32.25
CA LEU A 655 -4.20 31.40 33.33
C LEU A 655 -4.66 29.95 33.09
N PHE A 656 -5.08 29.65 31.87
CA PHE A 656 -5.49 28.30 31.51
C PHE A 656 -4.33 27.29 31.52
N ALA A 657 -3.12 27.70 31.11
CA ALA A 657 -1.93 26.85 31.19
C ALA A 657 -1.64 26.43 32.64
N LYS A 658 -1.83 27.33 33.60
CA LYS A 658 -1.69 27.02 35.02
C LYS A 658 -2.73 26.01 35.50
N GLU A 659 -3.99 26.17 35.08
CA GLU A 659 -5.07 25.23 35.42
C GLU A 659 -4.78 23.82 34.91
N LEU A 660 -4.32 23.68 33.65
CA LEU A 660 -3.92 22.39 33.10
C LEU A 660 -2.71 21.81 33.82
N PHE A 661 -1.70 22.62 34.15
CA PHE A 661 -0.54 22.14 34.90
C PHE A 661 -0.93 21.61 36.29
N GLN A 662 -1.85 22.30 36.97
CA GLN A 662 -2.41 21.84 38.25
C GLN A 662 -3.24 20.56 38.09
N MET A 663 -4.05 20.47 37.04
CA MET A 663 -4.83 19.25 36.70
C MET A 663 -3.89 18.04 36.56
N TYR A 664 -2.77 18.18 35.85
CA TYR A 664 -1.80 17.09 35.71
C TYR A 664 -1.04 16.78 37.00
N THR A 665 -0.76 17.78 37.83
CA THR A 665 -0.20 17.55 39.18
C THR A 665 -1.16 16.71 40.04
N ASN A 666 -2.46 17.04 40.01
CA ASN A 666 -3.48 16.29 40.72
C ASN A 666 -3.65 14.88 40.17
N TYR A 667 -3.58 14.71 38.84
CA TYR A 667 -3.65 13.41 38.20
C TYR A 667 -2.47 12.50 38.56
N ALA A 668 -1.26 13.06 38.64
CA ALA A 668 -0.10 12.33 39.13
C ALA A 668 -0.31 11.85 40.58
N ASN A 669 -0.83 12.71 41.47
CA ASN A 669 -1.17 12.32 42.84
C ASN A 669 -2.25 11.22 42.90
N PHE A 670 -3.29 11.31 42.06
CA PHE A 670 -4.35 10.30 41.94
C PHE A 670 -3.78 8.94 41.52
N ARG A 671 -2.84 8.92 40.58
CA ARG A 671 -2.15 7.73 40.09
C ARG A 671 -0.97 7.28 40.97
N LYS A 672 -0.68 8.01 42.06
CA LYS A 672 0.47 7.79 42.96
C LYS A 672 1.83 7.90 42.26
N TRP A 673 1.95 8.79 41.29
CA TRP A 673 3.20 9.12 40.60
C TRP A 673 3.92 10.28 41.29
N SER A 674 5.26 10.31 41.19
CA SER A 674 6.05 11.48 41.58
C SER A 674 5.90 12.56 40.52
N PHE A 675 5.72 13.82 40.93
CA PHE A 675 5.61 14.97 40.04
C PHE A 675 6.62 16.05 40.47
N GLU A 676 7.76 16.08 39.80
CA GLU A 676 8.92 16.92 40.14
C GLU A 676 9.00 18.10 39.19
N ILE A 677 8.73 19.30 39.69
CA ILE A 677 8.74 20.52 38.88
C ILE A 677 10.19 20.95 38.60
N VAL A 678 10.52 21.08 37.31
CA VAL A 678 11.84 21.48 36.82
C VAL A 678 11.88 22.97 36.51
N GLU A 679 10.84 23.47 35.86
CA GLU A 679 10.72 24.86 35.40
C GLU A 679 9.29 25.35 35.65
N TYR A 680 9.14 26.56 36.15
CA TYR A 680 7.82 27.12 36.48
C TYR A 680 7.81 28.64 36.32
N ASP A 681 7.48 29.09 35.10
CA ASP A 681 7.50 30.50 34.72
C ASP A 681 6.17 31.18 35.00
N LYS A 682 6.05 31.73 36.21
CA LYS A 682 4.86 32.45 36.66
C LYS A 682 4.80 33.89 36.11
N THR A 683 3.59 34.38 35.85
CA THR A 683 3.33 35.77 35.44
C THR A 683 2.72 36.60 36.56
N ASP A 684 2.76 37.93 36.42
CA ASP A 684 2.29 38.88 37.45
C ASP A 684 0.80 38.71 37.79
N ILE A 685 -0.01 38.31 36.80
CA ILE A 685 -1.45 38.01 36.99
C ILE A 685 -1.70 36.61 37.60
N GLY A 686 -0.64 35.90 37.97
CA GLY A 686 -0.72 34.58 38.58
C GLY A 686 -0.97 33.42 37.62
N GLY A 687 -0.80 33.62 36.31
CA GLY A 687 -0.80 32.58 35.28
C GLY A 687 0.58 31.95 35.06
N LEU A 688 0.65 30.97 34.16
CA LEU A 688 1.86 30.22 33.80
C LEU A 688 2.19 30.47 32.32
N ARG A 689 3.41 30.96 32.02
CA ARG A 689 3.88 31.07 30.63
C ARG A 689 4.35 29.72 30.11
N GLN A 690 5.12 29.01 30.93
CA GLN A 690 5.67 27.69 30.66
C GLN A 690 5.89 26.96 31.99
N GLY A 691 5.56 25.68 32.05
CA GLY A 691 5.89 24.81 33.17
C GLY A 691 6.36 23.45 32.69
N LYS A 692 7.41 22.92 33.31
CA LYS A 692 7.97 21.60 33.02
C LYS A 692 8.08 20.78 34.29
N ALA A 693 7.76 19.49 34.20
CA ALA A 693 7.90 18.55 35.28
C ALA A 693 8.35 17.18 34.78
N PHE A 694 9.17 16.50 35.58
CA PHE A 694 9.39 15.07 35.45
C PHE A 694 8.31 14.31 36.22
N VAL A 695 7.72 13.32 35.57
CA VAL A 695 6.66 12.48 36.13
C VAL A 695 7.16 11.05 36.13
N ASN A 696 7.34 10.49 37.33
CA ASN A 696 7.96 9.19 37.53
C ASN A 696 6.97 8.19 38.15
N GLY A 697 6.91 6.97 37.62
CA GLY A 697 6.01 5.92 38.10
C GLY A 697 5.63 4.88 37.05
N LEU A 698 4.69 3.99 37.42
CA LEU A 698 4.26 2.92 36.53
C LEU A 698 3.35 3.45 35.40
N ASP A 699 3.68 3.12 34.14
CA ASP A 699 2.91 3.44 32.94
C ASP A 699 2.62 4.95 32.74
N VAL A 700 3.55 5.81 33.17
CA VAL A 700 3.39 7.26 33.07
C VAL A 700 3.28 7.70 31.62
N PHE A 701 4.32 7.43 30.81
CA PHE A 701 4.33 7.86 29.41
C PHE A 701 3.19 7.20 28.62
N LYS A 702 2.96 5.89 28.80
CA LYS A 702 1.83 5.16 28.22
C LYS A 702 0.47 5.81 28.47
N SER A 703 0.30 6.47 29.61
CA SER A 703 -0.96 7.14 29.96
C SER A 703 -1.01 8.59 29.49
N LEU A 704 0.06 9.36 29.71
CA LEU A 704 0.06 10.79 29.42
C LEU A 704 0.31 11.12 27.95
N LYS A 705 0.84 10.20 27.12
CA LYS A 705 1.09 10.46 25.69
C LYS A 705 -0.15 10.96 24.92
N TYR A 706 -1.35 10.60 25.36
CA TYR A 706 -2.60 11.06 24.74
C TYR A 706 -2.97 12.50 25.09
N GLU A 707 -2.27 13.12 26.04
CA GLU A 707 -2.44 14.53 26.41
C GLU A 707 -1.56 15.47 25.59
N CYS A 708 -0.67 14.96 24.73
CA CYS A 708 0.14 15.84 23.88
C CYS A 708 -0.71 16.49 22.77
N GLY A 709 -0.50 17.79 22.53
CA GLY A 709 -1.21 18.54 21.50
C GLY A 709 -1.67 19.93 21.96
N VAL A 710 -2.56 20.54 21.17
CA VAL A 710 -3.13 21.86 21.48
C VAL A 710 -4.48 21.71 22.20
N HIS A 711 -4.57 22.28 23.40
CA HIS A 711 -5.77 22.36 24.22
C HIS A 711 -6.41 23.74 24.07
N ARG A 712 -7.70 23.78 23.73
CA ARG A 712 -8.44 25.02 23.48
C ARG A 712 -9.46 25.28 24.57
N VAL A 713 -9.48 26.47 25.16
CA VAL A 713 -10.52 26.89 26.10
C VAL A 713 -11.42 27.96 25.52
N GLN A 714 -12.72 27.85 25.78
CA GLN A 714 -13.73 28.85 25.43
C GLN A 714 -14.45 29.28 26.72
N ARG A 715 -14.14 30.49 27.19
CA ARG A 715 -14.77 31.10 28.38
C ARG A 715 -14.68 32.61 28.35
N VAL A 716 -15.41 33.26 29.26
CA VAL A 716 -15.22 34.68 29.54
C VAL A 716 -13.94 34.83 30.39
N PRO A 717 -12.88 35.49 29.89
CA PRO A 717 -11.64 35.64 30.64
C PRO A 717 -11.84 36.42 31.93
N GLN A 718 -11.03 36.12 32.95
CA GLN A 718 -11.02 36.90 34.19
C GLN A 718 -10.54 38.35 33.96
N THR A 719 -9.77 38.59 32.89
CA THR A 719 -9.21 39.89 32.52
C THR A 719 -10.16 40.74 31.65
N GLU A 720 -11.33 40.21 31.28
CA GLU A 720 -12.26 40.84 30.33
C GLU A 720 -13.47 41.47 31.06
N LYS A 721 -13.73 42.78 30.81
CA LYS A 721 -14.82 43.52 31.48
C LYS A 721 -16.18 43.40 30.78
N SER A 722 -16.19 43.06 29.49
CA SER A 722 -17.40 43.11 28.64
C SER A 722 -18.22 41.81 28.63
N GLY A 723 -17.80 40.76 29.35
CA GLY A 723 -18.51 39.47 29.37
C GLY A 723 -18.42 38.65 28.08
N ARG A 724 -17.51 38.98 27.16
CA ARG A 724 -17.35 38.30 25.87
C ARG A 724 -16.60 36.98 26.04
N ILE A 725 -17.07 35.93 25.36
CA ILE A 725 -16.38 34.64 25.30
C ILE A 725 -15.14 34.77 24.39
N HIS A 726 -13.97 34.46 24.94
CA HIS A 726 -12.72 34.38 24.19
C HIS A 726 -12.33 32.93 23.95
N THR A 727 -11.53 32.70 22.92
CA THR A 727 -10.95 31.40 22.60
C THR A 727 -9.44 31.49 22.70
N SER A 728 -8.89 30.72 23.64
CA SER A 728 -7.46 30.67 23.94
C SER A 728 -6.93 29.25 23.77
N THR A 729 -5.62 29.09 23.55
CA THR A 729 -4.95 27.80 23.38
C THR A 729 -3.76 27.64 24.33
N VAL A 730 -3.49 26.39 24.71
CA VAL A 730 -2.34 25.94 25.48
C VAL A 730 -1.75 24.73 24.76
N MET A 731 -0.43 24.64 24.73
CA MET A 731 0.29 23.51 24.14
C MET A 731 0.76 22.60 25.27
N VAL A 732 0.52 21.30 25.13
CA VAL A 732 1.02 20.27 26.04
C VAL A 732 1.94 19.35 25.24
N ALA A 733 3.15 19.15 25.73
CA ALA A 733 4.09 18.17 25.19
C ALA A 733 4.39 17.12 26.25
N VAL A 734 4.42 15.85 25.84
CA VAL A 734 4.72 14.71 26.69
C VAL A 734 5.79 13.89 25.99
N LEU A 735 6.99 13.88 26.56
CA LEU A 735 8.17 13.23 25.99
C LEU A 735 8.63 12.11 26.93
N PRO A 736 9.17 10.99 26.41
CA PRO A 736 9.78 9.99 27.26
C PRO A 736 11.07 10.55 27.86
N GLN A 737 11.34 10.25 29.13
CA GLN A 737 12.53 10.75 29.79
C GLN A 737 13.79 10.15 29.14
N PRO A 738 14.79 10.98 28.77
CA PRO A 738 16.00 10.48 28.14
C PRO A 738 16.80 9.58 29.08
N LYS A 739 17.14 8.37 28.61
CA LYS A 739 18.03 7.43 29.33
C LYS A 739 19.48 7.91 29.29
N ASP A 740 20.21 7.63 30.37
CA ASP A 740 21.65 7.92 30.45
C ASP A 740 22.44 7.22 29.34
N ILE A 741 23.20 8.00 28.56
CA ILE A 741 24.06 7.48 27.50
C ILE A 741 25.34 6.89 28.11
N LYS A 742 25.47 5.56 28.08
CA LYS A 742 26.70 4.85 28.43
C LYS A 742 27.46 4.44 27.16
N ILE A 743 28.57 5.11 26.87
CA ILE A 743 29.46 4.75 25.75
C ILE A 743 30.45 3.67 26.21
N GLU A 744 30.30 2.47 25.66
CA GLU A 744 31.31 1.41 25.70
C GLU A 744 32.16 1.47 24.43
N LEU A 745 33.48 1.41 24.59
CA LEU A 745 34.45 1.52 23.49
C LEU A 745 35.34 0.28 23.48
N PRO A 746 34.96 -0.77 22.73
CA PRO A 746 35.76 -1.97 22.61
C PRO A 746 37.06 -1.68 21.87
N THR A 747 38.19 -2.24 22.34
CA THR A 747 39.50 -2.05 21.70
C THR A 747 39.54 -2.57 20.26
N ARG A 748 38.70 -3.55 19.91
CA ARG A 748 38.58 -4.11 18.55
C ARG A 748 38.04 -3.12 17.52
N ASP A 749 37.31 -2.11 17.97
CA ASP A 749 36.66 -1.12 17.11
C ASP A 749 37.55 0.11 16.90
N LEU A 750 38.77 0.08 17.44
CA LEU A 750 39.73 1.18 17.46
C LEU A 750 41.01 0.80 16.72
N LEU A 751 41.32 1.52 15.65
CA LEU A 751 42.59 1.46 14.95
C LEU A 751 43.46 2.64 15.43
N ALA A 752 44.59 2.33 16.09
CA ALA A 752 45.53 3.34 16.58
C ALA A 752 46.83 3.30 15.76
N GLU A 753 47.08 4.34 14.99
CA GLU A 753 48.25 4.47 14.12
C GLU A 753 49.24 5.49 14.71
N PRO A 754 50.55 5.18 14.75
CA PRO A 754 51.57 6.15 15.15
C PRO A 754 51.79 7.18 14.04
N ILE A 755 51.88 8.45 14.41
CA ILE A 755 52.16 9.57 13.50
C ILE A 755 53.29 10.44 14.06
N ARG A 756 53.99 11.15 13.17
CA ARG A 756 55.03 12.11 13.57
C ARG A 756 54.38 13.38 14.11
N ALA A 757 54.78 13.80 15.30
CA ALA A 757 54.27 15.02 15.93
C ALA A 757 54.73 16.27 15.15
N ARG A 758 53.90 17.32 15.14
CA ARG A 758 54.17 18.62 14.49
C ARG A 758 54.35 19.71 15.54
N GLY A 759 55.49 20.40 15.55
CA GLY A 759 55.74 21.53 16.44
C GLY A 759 57.22 21.70 16.86
N PRO A 760 57.52 22.70 17.71
CA PRO A 760 58.89 22.95 18.18
C PRO A 760 59.36 21.83 19.11
N GLY A 761 60.34 21.02 18.68
CA GLY A 761 60.93 19.98 19.54
C GLY A 761 62.22 19.33 19.02
N GLY A 762 62.98 20.05 18.19
CA GLY A 762 64.34 19.66 17.78
C GLY A 762 64.43 18.31 17.05
N GLN A 763 65.61 17.67 17.11
CA GLN A 763 65.87 16.41 16.39
C GLN A 763 64.98 15.24 16.84
N HIS A 764 64.49 15.25 18.09
CA HIS A 764 63.65 14.18 18.65
C HIS A 764 62.26 14.15 18.00
N VAL A 765 61.65 15.30 17.71
CA VAL A 765 60.36 15.40 17.01
C VAL A 765 60.46 14.94 15.55
N ASN A 766 61.62 15.14 14.91
CA ASN A 766 61.82 14.72 13.52
C ASN A 766 62.00 13.20 13.35
N LYS A 767 62.42 12.48 14.40
CA LYS A 767 62.72 11.03 14.35
C LYS A 767 61.70 10.15 15.09
N SER A 768 61.00 10.66 16.11
CA SER A 768 60.08 9.86 16.93
C SER A 768 58.62 9.96 16.47
N GLU A 769 57.97 8.81 16.31
CA GLU A 769 56.53 8.71 16.00
C GLU A 769 55.70 8.73 17.29
N SER A 770 55.74 9.88 17.97
CA SER A 770 55.12 10.07 19.28
C SER A 770 53.63 10.42 19.24
N GLY A 771 53.11 10.91 18.10
CA GLY A 771 51.69 11.24 17.94
C GLY A 771 50.84 9.99 17.67
N CYS A 772 49.55 10.08 17.96
CA CYS A 772 48.58 9.01 17.73
C CYS A 772 47.41 9.51 16.88
N ARG A 773 47.13 8.81 15.78
CA ARG A 773 45.87 8.89 15.04
C ARG A 773 45.00 7.72 15.45
N LEU A 774 43.83 8.00 16.01
CA LEU A 774 42.87 7.01 16.45
C LEU A 774 41.65 7.07 15.54
N THR A 775 41.29 5.94 14.94
CA THR A 775 40.13 5.78 14.07
C THR A 775 39.14 4.82 14.71
N HIS A 776 37.90 5.26 14.93
CA HIS A 776 36.82 4.38 15.32
C HIS A 776 36.20 3.75 14.06
N LEU A 777 36.45 2.45 13.86
CA LEU A 777 36.11 1.74 12.63
C LEU A 777 34.60 1.79 12.29
N PRO A 778 33.67 1.62 13.25
CA PRO A 778 32.23 1.65 12.94
C PRO A 778 31.70 3.01 12.49
N THR A 779 32.19 4.12 13.08
CA THR A 779 31.69 5.47 12.77
C THR A 779 32.56 6.21 11.75
N GLY A 780 33.76 5.71 11.47
CA GLY A 780 34.73 6.36 10.58
C GLY A 780 35.35 7.65 11.14
N ILE A 781 35.13 7.96 12.42
CA ILE A 781 35.66 9.18 13.04
C ILE A 781 37.15 8.99 13.33
N VAL A 782 37.94 9.96 12.87
CA VAL A 782 39.39 10.00 13.09
C VAL A 782 39.71 11.16 14.01
N LEU A 783 40.48 10.89 15.07
CA LEU A 783 41.01 11.89 15.99
C LEU A 783 42.53 11.78 16.06
N GLU A 784 43.21 12.91 16.09
CA GLU A 784 44.67 12.96 16.23
C GLU A 784 45.05 13.65 17.55
N ARG A 785 46.03 13.08 18.27
CA ARG A 785 46.59 13.63 19.50
C ARG A 785 48.11 13.55 19.51
N GLN A 786 48.75 14.64 19.94
CA GLN A 786 50.21 14.79 19.96
C GLN A 786 50.70 15.60 21.16
N ASP A 787 49.89 15.68 22.22
CA ASP A 787 50.10 16.57 23.36
C ASP A 787 51.27 16.08 24.25
N GLU A 788 51.46 14.76 24.34
CA GLU A 788 52.47 14.11 25.17
C GLU A 788 53.68 13.61 24.38
N ARG A 789 54.78 13.32 25.09
CA ARG A 789 56.03 12.82 24.47
C ARG A 789 56.02 11.34 24.09
N PHE A 790 55.03 10.57 24.55
CA PHE A 790 54.94 9.12 24.36
C PHE A 790 53.65 8.70 23.67
N PHE A 791 53.77 7.77 22.70
CA PHE A 791 52.64 7.25 21.91
C PHE A 791 51.50 6.68 22.78
N ASN A 792 51.81 5.87 23.79
CA ASN A 792 50.78 5.25 24.64
C ASN A 792 49.98 6.28 25.46
N LEU A 793 50.61 7.38 25.89
CA LEU A 793 49.91 8.46 26.59
C LEU A 793 48.99 9.22 25.62
N ASN A 794 49.49 9.54 24.42
CA ASN A 794 48.68 10.15 23.36
C ASN A 794 47.53 9.24 22.92
N LYS A 795 47.73 7.93 22.84
CA LYS A 795 46.70 6.93 22.57
C LYS A 795 45.60 6.95 23.65
N ASN A 796 45.96 6.96 24.93
CA ASN A 796 44.99 7.04 26.02
C ASN A 796 44.19 8.35 26.01
N LEU A 797 44.84 9.48 25.68
CA LEU A 797 44.17 10.77 25.51
C LEU A 797 43.25 10.77 24.29
N ALA A 798 43.67 10.16 23.18
CA ALA A 798 42.85 9.99 21.98
C ALA A 798 41.61 9.14 22.26
N ILE A 799 41.74 8.05 23.04
CA ILE A 799 40.61 7.20 23.45
C ILE A 799 39.62 7.98 24.32
N LYS A 800 40.10 8.77 25.30
CA LYS A 800 39.25 9.64 26.11
C LYS A 800 38.52 10.69 25.26
N ALA A 801 39.23 11.32 24.33
CA ALA A 801 38.64 12.27 23.39
C ALA A 801 37.60 11.61 22.46
N MET A 802 37.87 10.38 22.02
CA MET A 802 36.94 9.60 21.20
C MET A 802 35.66 9.29 21.97
N LYS A 803 35.78 8.86 23.23
CA LYS A 803 34.63 8.61 24.11
C LYS A 803 33.76 9.86 24.28
N ASN A 804 34.38 11.00 24.55
CA ASN A 804 33.64 12.27 24.67
C ASN A 804 32.98 12.68 23.35
N LYS A 805 33.65 12.47 22.21
CA LYS A 805 33.11 12.81 20.90
C LYS A 805 31.90 11.95 20.53
N LEU A 806 31.98 10.64 20.77
CA LEU A 806 30.87 9.71 20.55
C LEU A 806 29.69 9.99 21.49
N TYR A 807 29.99 10.27 22.77
CA TYR A 807 28.97 10.70 23.73
C TYR A 807 28.26 11.96 23.25
N GLN A 808 29.00 12.99 22.83
CA GLN A 808 28.42 14.23 22.33
C GLN A 808 27.55 14.00 21.10
N MET A 809 28.01 13.18 20.14
CA MET A 809 27.22 12.88 18.94
C MET A 809 25.91 12.16 19.27
N GLN A 810 25.95 11.16 20.16
CA GLN A 810 24.74 10.43 20.55
C GLN A 810 23.80 11.32 21.38
N TYR A 811 24.35 12.19 22.21
CA TYR A 811 23.59 13.20 22.96
C TYR A 811 22.90 14.19 22.01
N ASP A 812 23.64 14.74 21.05
CA ASP A 812 23.11 15.68 20.05
C ASP A 812 22.00 15.01 19.21
N GLU A 813 22.19 13.75 18.80
CA GLU A 813 21.18 12.98 18.07
C GLU A 813 19.93 12.70 18.92
N GLN A 814 20.09 12.37 20.20
CA GLN A 814 18.96 12.19 21.13
C GLN A 814 18.20 13.51 21.34
N GLN A 815 18.90 14.63 21.52
CA GLN A 815 18.31 15.95 21.67
C GLN A 815 17.58 16.40 20.40
N GLU A 816 18.15 16.14 19.23
CA GLU A 816 17.51 16.48 17.95
C GLU A 816 16.23 15.66 17.74
N ARG A 817 16.23 14.36 18.06
CA ARG A 817 15.02 13.53 18.05
C ARG A 817 13.94 14.09 18.97
N LEU A 818 14.28 14.37 20.22
CA LEU A 818 13.34 14.95 21.19
C LEU A 818 12.80 16.30 20.72
N PHE A 819 13.66 17.15 20.14
CA PHE A 819 13.26 18.44 19.58
C PHE A 819 12.27 18.28 18.42
N GLN A 820 12.51 17.33 17.51
CA GLN A 820 11.61 17.03 16.40
C GLN A 820 10.26 16.51 16.91
N THR A 821 10.26 15.55 17.84
CA THR A 821 9.03 15.02 18.46
C THR A 821 8.24 16.11 19.18
N ARG A 822 8.92 16.96 19.98
CA ARG A 822 8.29 18.11 20.66
C ARG A 822 7.62 19.02 19.64
N LYS A 823 8.33 19.40 18.58
CA LYS A 823 7.82 20.28 17.52
C LYS A 823 6.60 19.69 16.79
N GLN A 824 6.58 18.37 16.58
CA GLN A 824 5.44 17.67 16.00
C GLN A 824 4.23 17.68 16.92
N GLN A 825 4.41 17.44 18.23
CA GLN A 825 3.33 17.45 19.21
C GLN A 825 2.73 18.85 19.42
N THR A 826 3.56 19.89 19.56
CA THR A 826 3.10 21.25 19.86
C THR A 826 2.56 22.00 18.64
N GLY A 827 3.02 21.62 17.43
CA GLY A 827 2.62 22.26 16.19
C GLY A 827 2.93 23.77 16.17
N SER A 828 2.02 24.56 15.61
CA SER A 828 2.08 26.03 15.58
C SER A 828 1.32 26.71 16.72
N GLY A 829 0.66 25.94 17.60
CA GLY A 829 -0.15 26.45 18.71
C GLY A 829 -1.44 27.16 18.27
N ASN A 830 -1.79 27.04 16.98
CA ASN A 830 -2.94 27.71 16.37
C ASN A 830 -4.27 27.07 16.78
N ARG A 831 -5.35 27.85 16.69
CA ARG A 831 -6.71 27.44 17.08
C ARG A 831 -7.28 26.23 16.31
N ASN A 832 -6.70 25.90 15.16
CA ASN A 832 -7.17 24.84 14.27
C ASN A 832 -6.52 23.48 14.55
N GLU A 833 -5.41 23.43 15.27
CA GLU A 833 -4.62 22.22 15.58
C GLU A 833 -5.05 21.56 16.91
N LYS A 834 -6.27 21.86 17.37
CA LYS A 834 -6.78 21.46 18.67
C LYS A 834 -7.05 19.96 18.75
N ILE A 835 -6.57 19.32 19.81
CA ILE A 835 -6.97 17.95 20.17
C ILE A 835 -8.17 17.93 21.11
N ARG A 836 -8.30 18.95 21.97
CA ARG A 836 -9.38 19.04 22.97
C ARG A 836 -9.89 20.47 23.10
N THR A 837 -11.22 20.63 23.20
CA THR A 837 -11.89 21.89 23.50
C THR A 837 -12.62 21.83 24.84
N TYR A 838 -12.29 22.75 25.74
CA TYR A 838 -12.94 22.99 27.02
C TYR A 838 -13.94 24.15 26.85
N ASN A 839 -15.22 23.84 26.74
CA ASN A 839 -16.29 24.82 26.59
C ASN A 839 -16.98 25.04 27.95
N ILE A 840 -16.55 26.10 28.65
CA ILE A 840 -17.04 26.40 30.00
C ILE A 840 -18.53 26.82 30.01
N PRO A 841 -19.02 27.69 29.10
CA PRO A 841 -20.44 28.06 29.06
C PRO A 841 -21.39 26.89 28.87
N GLN A 842 -20.98 25.86 28.12
CA GLN A 842 -21.77 24.65 27.86
C GLN A 842 -21.45 23.51 28.85
N ASN A 843 -20.57 23.75 29.82
CA ASN A 843 -20.04 22.74 30.75
C ASN A 843 -19.66 21.41 30.05
N ARG A 844 -18.93 21.53 28.94
CA ARG A 844 -18.63 20.41 28.04
C ARG A 844 -17.18 20.40 27.59
N ILE A 845 -16.59 19.21 27.55
CA ILE A 845 -15.27 18.92 26.99
C ILE A 845 -15.43 17.99 25.80
N THR A 846 -14.79 18.36 24.70
CA THR A 846 -14.78 17.58 23.46
C THR A 846 -13.32 17.27 23.12
N ASP A 847 -12.96 15.99 23.06
CA ASP A 847 -11.71 15.52 22.47
C ASP A 847 -12.01 15.07 21.03
N GLU A 848 -11.35 15.66 20.04
CA GLU A 848 -11.68 15.43 18.61
C GLU A 848 -11.37 13.99 18.15
N ARG A 849 -10.69 13.19 18.99
CA ARG A 849 -10.39 11.78 18.75
C ARG A 849 -11.48 10.82 19.26
N LEU A 850 -12.39 11.32 20.09
CA LEU A 850 -13.50 10.54 20.66
C LEU A 850 -14.84 11.02 20.10
N SER A 851 -15.81 10.11 19.99
CA SER A 851 -17.17 10.43 19.55
C SER A 851 -18.03 11.05 20.67
N GLU A 852 -17.73 10.71 21.93
CA GLU A 852 -18.49 11.16 23.09
C GLU A 852 -17.89 12.42 23.74
N ASN A 853 -18.78 13.25 24.30
CA ASN A 853 -18.38 14.45 25.04
C ASN A 853 -18.44 14.19 26.54
N VAL A 854 -17.49 14.75 27.28
CA VAL A 854 -17.51 14.73 28.74
C VAL A 854 -18.17 16.00 29.27
N HIS A 855 -19.09 15.83 30.22
CA HIS A 855 -19.73 16.92 30.93
C HIS A 855 -19.07 17.10 32.31
N ASN A 856 -19.31 18.25 32.93
CA ASN A 856 -18.72 18.64 34.22
C ASN A 856 -17.22 19.01 34.13
N VAL A 857 -16.95 20.17 33.51
CA VAL A 857 -15.59 20.65 33.24
C VAL A 857 -14.79 20.87 34.53
N SER A 858 -15.44 21.31 35.61
CA SER A 858 -14.77 21.56 36.89
C SER A 858 -14.12 20.28 37.44
N GLU A 859 -14.88 19.20 37.48
CA GLU A 859 -14.43 17.92 38.03
C GLU A 859 -13.40 17.23 37.11
N PHE A 860 -13.49 17.48 35.80
CA PHE A 860 -12.44 17.06 34.87
C PHE A 860 -11.11 17.81 35.14
N LEU A 861 -11.17 19.13 35.35
CA LEU A 861 -9.99 19.95 35.66
C LEU A 861 -9.41 19.68 37.05
N ASP A 862 -10.16 19.04 37.95
CA ASP A 862 -9.62 18.52 39.22
C ASP A 862 -8.61 17.39 38.99
N GLY A 863 -8.61 16.76 37.81
CA GLY A 863 -7.58 15.80 37.38
C GLY A 863 -7.71 14.42 38.00
N THR A 864 -8.92 13.97 38.36
CA THR A 864 -9.15 12.66 39.01
C THR A 864 -9.85 11.67 38.06
N HIS A 865 -11.04 11.17 38.43
CA HIS A 865 -11.73 10.07 37.75
C HIS A 865 -12.14 10.39 36.31
N TYR A 866 -12.61 11.62 36.03
CA TYR A 866 -13.09 12.00 34.70
C TYR A 866 -11.96 12.07 33.67
N LEU A 867 -10.80 12.64 34.06
CA LEU A 867 -9.61 12.65 33.21
C LEU A 867 -9.09 11.22 33.01
N HIS A 868 -9.06 10.41 34.08
CA HIS A 868 -8.63 9.01 33.99
C HIS A 868 -9.48 8.21 32.99
N ASN A 869 -10.80 8.31 33.07
CA ASN A 869 -11.72 7.58 32.20
C ASN A 869 -11.53 7.97 30.72
N MET A 870 -11.38 9.27 30.43
CA MET A 870 -11.10 9.74 29.07
C MET A 870 -9.77 9.18 28.52
N ILE A 871 -8.72 9.15 29.35
CA ILE A 871 -7.42 8.57 28.97
C ILE A 871 -7.56 7.07 28.67
N GLU A 872 -8.32 6.32 29.45
CA GLU A 872 -8.55 4.89 29.20
C GLU A 872 -9.38 4.65 27.93
N GLN A 873 -10.38 5.48 27.64
CA GLN A 873 -11.11 5.44 26.36
C GLN A 873 -10.19 5.70 25.16
N LEU A 874 -9.31 6.70 25.26
CA LEU A 874 -8.32 7.01 24.21
C LEU A 874 -7.34 5.85 23.99
N LYS A 875 -6.89 5.19 25.06
CA LYS A 875 -6.05 3.98 24.97
C LYS A 875 -6.76 2.85 24.24
N GLN A 876 -8.01 2.59 24.57
CA GLN A 876 -8.80 1.55 23.91
C GLN A 876 -8.98 1.85 22.41
N GLN A 877 -9.27 3.11 22.06
CA GLN A 877 -9.43 3.53 20.67
C GLN A 877 -8.12 3.36 19.86
N ASP A 878 -6.97 3.77 20.42
CA ASP A 878 -5.65 3.58 19.78
C ASP A 878 -5.31 2.09 19.63
N ARG A 879 -5.65 1.27 20.64
CA ARG A 879 -5.47 -0.20 20.59
C ARG A 879 -6.25 -0.82 19.43
N LEU A 880 -7.52 -0.44 19.26
CA LEU A 880 -8.37 -0.90 18.16
C LEU A 880 -7.84 -0.43 16.80
N GLN A 881 -7.40 0.83 16.70
CA GLN A 881 -6.87 1.37 15.45
C GLN A 881 -5.60 0.63 15.00
N ARG A 882 -4.67 0.34 15.91
CA ARG A 882 -3.45 -0.43 15.61
C ARG A 882 -3.76 -1.87 15.17
N LEU A 883 -4.74 -2.51 15.78
CA LEU A 883 -5.22 -3.84 15.35
C LEU A 883 -5.72 -3.80 13.90
N ILE A 884 -6.54 -2.81 13.55
CA ILE A 884 -7.05 -2.62 12.18
C ILE A 884 -5.88 -2.41 11.20
N GLU A 885 -4.92 -1.56 11.54
CA GLU A 885 -3.74 -1.31 10.69
C GLU A 885 -2.91 -2.58 10.45
N LEU A 886 -2.74 -3.43 11.46
CA LEU A 886 -2.05 -4.72 11.30
C LEU A 886 -2.83 -5.66 10.38
N THR A 887 -4.15 -5.79 10.56
CA THR A 887 -4.98 -6.64 9.69
C THR A 887 -4.97 -6.19 8.23
N ASN A 888 -4.89 -4.88 7.97
CA ASN A 888 -4.81 -4.31 6.63
C ASN A 888 -3.42 -4.48 5.98
N LYS A 889 -2.35 -4.57 6.78
CA LYS A 889 -1.00 -4.86 6.29
C LYS A 889 -0.78 -6.32 5.90
N THR A 890 -1.52 -7.25 6.49
CA THR A 890 -1.47 -8.69 6.14
C THR A 890 -2.36 -9.07 4.96
N SER A 891 -3.26 -8.18 4.54
CA SER A 891 -4.20 -8.40 3.44
C SER A 891 -3.78 -7.74 2.12
N ASN A 892 -2.74 -6.91 2.13
CA ASN A 892 -1.98 -6.45 0.96
C ASN A 892 -0.66 -7.20 0.86
#